data_AF-A0A3P5YPW0-F1
#
_entry.id   AF-A0A3P5YPW0-F1
#
_cell.length_a   1.000
_cell.length_b   1.000
_cell.length_c   1.000
_cell.angle_alpha   90.00
_cell.angle_beta   90.00
_cell.angle_gamma   90.00
#
_symmetry.space_group_name_H-M   'P 1'
#
loop_
_entity.id
_entity.type
_entity.pdbx_description
1 polymer ?
#
loop_
_entity_poly.entity_id
_entity_poly.type
_entity_poly.pdbx_seq_one_letter_code
_entity_poly.pdbx_strand_id
1 'polypeptide(L)'
;MSADDDKDSDDLNIFLNAIGEDEEAPMRKSTNEEDIFFNLDDGGGEGDLHNPFQDLSDSNQPVFESPEVYVAPRVMISHQDSFSEEEGSRIEDARILPFSPRLRVPASPRAFVYQRSVESPRFGLIDTASPFESVKDAVSKFGGITDWKAHKIQTIERRKMVDEELEKIQEALPEYKRESELAEEAKHDALRELETTKGLIEELKLELEKAQLEEQQAKQDSDLAQMRVEEMEKGVANEASVAVKAQLEVAKARQESATCELRSVREEIEMVCNEYEDMLREKDLAAERAEAAVKEAKEIEREMDGLSIELIATKESLESAHTAHLEAEEKRFGAAMGRDQDMYNWEKELKMVEDDIERLNQEIRAADDMKTRLDAASALEYDLRAELAAFTESSTRMGNDDNIHAAVDSAKRELEEVKSNIEKAASEVKALKIIAGSLQSELARERQDLAETKERQSAAGGLVRTSDEEAREELMDTSNKFEEAMKEAEHAKLLAAAARDELRMAEELSEQAKTGMSTIENRLTEAKKEMEAARASEKLALAAIKALQETESSQRFEEMSNSPRSIIISVEEYYELSKQAHESEEEANTKLSQIVSQIEVAKEEESRILEKLEEVNREMSVRKGELKAAMGKAEKARDGKLSMEQELRKWRSENGKRRTEEGMEPEKSPTRSSTFAFGEQGTSSNIDNNNVTPETKKKKKKKLSLLPKVLMFLSRKKSHK
;
A
#
# COMPACT_ATOMS: atom_id res chain seq x y z
N MET A 1 39.23 -56.45 42.95
CA MET A 1 39.12 -55.82 44.28
C MET A 1 38.37 -54.51 44.06
N SER A 2 37.22 -54.34 44.70
CA SER A 2 36.30 -53.19 44.61
C SER A 2 35.69 -52.92 43.21
N ALA A 3 34.38 -52.85 42.93
CA ALA A 3 33.17 -52.52 43.73
C ALA A 3 32.98 -51.00 43.93
N ASP A 4 31.79 -50.37 43.79
CA ASP A 4 30.48 -50.68 43.15
C ASP A 4 29.93 -49.32 42.60
N ASP A 5 28.83 -49.11 41.86
CA ASP A 5 27.64 -49.87 41.41
C ASP A 5 27.14 -49.24 40.07
N ASP A 6 26.42 -49.96 39.21
CA ASP A 6 25.72 -49.39 38.03
C ASP A 6 24.40 -48.69 38.44
N LYS A 7 23.83 -47.81 37.59
CA LYS A 7 22.37 -47.78 37.26
C LYS A 7 21.94 -46.66 36.30
N ASP A 8 21.19 -47.06 35.27
CA ASP A 8 20.31 -46.23 34.46
C ASP A 8 18.86 -46.21 35.01
N SER A 9 17.98 -45.46 34.32
CA SER A 9 16.54 -45.72 34.11
C SER A 9 15.58 -45.86 35.32
N ASP A 10 14.66 -44.90 35.52
CA ASP A 10 13.34 -44.94 34.83
C ASP A 10 12.34 -43.78 35.18
N ASP A 11 11.56 -43.41 34.16
CA ASP A 11 10.17 -42.89 34.08
C ASP A 11 9.51 -41.86 35.04
N LEU A 12 9.11 -40.74 34.40
CA LEU A 12 7.74 -40.16 34.30
C LEU A 12 6.85 -39.81 35.55
N ASN A 13 6.78 -38.50 35.81
CA ASN A 13 5.58 -37.63 35.61
C ASN A 13 4.42 -37.54 36.67
N ILE A 14 3.65 -36.43 36.54
CA ILE A 14 2.24 -36.17 36.95
C ILE A 14 1.90 -35.48 38.32
N PHE A 15 0.97 -34.50 38.22
CA PHE A 15 0.27 -33.61 39.20
C PHE A 15 1.13 -32.61 40.05
N LEU A 16 1.05 -31.26 39.97
CA LEU A 16 0.01 -30.21 39.73
C LEU A 16 -0.60 -29.64 41.03
N ASN A 17 -0.29 -28.36 41.37
CA ASN A 17 -1.13 -27.43 42.14
C ASN A 17 -0.55 -25.99 42.26
N ALA A 18 -1.41 -25.02 42.63
CA ALA A 18 -1.24 -23.54 42.66
C ALA A 18 -1.26 -22.87 41.27
N ILE A 19 -2.31 -22.16 40.80
CA ILE A 19 -3.51 -21.54 41.41
C ILE A 19 -3.21 -20.37 42.38
N GLY A 20 -3.97 -19.27 42.20
CA GLY A 20 -3.68 -17.91 42.67
C GLY A 20 -3.44 -17.01 41.45
N GLU A 21 -4.43 -16.71 40.59
CA GLU A 21 -5.76 -16.12 40.89
C GLU A 21 -5.67 -14.81 41.68
N ASP A 22 -5.81 -13.69 40.96
CA ASP A 22 -6.93 -12.75 41.15
C ASP A 22 -7.18 -12.00 39.82
N GLU A 23 -8.44 -11.75 39.47
CA GLU A 23 -8.85 -10.88 38.36
C GLU A 23 -9.12 -9.46 38.86
N GLU A 24 -8.89 -8.43 38.04
CA GLU A 24 -9.98 -7.56 37.56
C GLU A 24 -9.46 -6.41 36.66
N ALA A 25 -10.08 -6.29 35.48
CA ALA A 25 -10.29 -5.03 34.77
C ALA A 25 -11.69 -5.13 34.16
N PRO A 26 -12.56 -4.10 34.28
CA PRO A 26 -12.32 -2.87 33.52
C PRO A 26 -12.88 -1.57 34.13
N MET A 27 -12.50 -0.42 33.58
CA MET A 27 -13.47 0.63 33.20
C MET A 27 -12.82 1.72 32.32
N ARG A 28 -13.61 2.28 31.40
CA ARG A 28 -13.24 3.51 30.67
C ARG A 28 -13.74 4.72 31.46
N LYS A 29 -12.93 5.78 31.56
CA LYS A 29 -13.43 7.15 31.78
C LYS A 29 -12.67 8.14 30.90
N SER A 30 -13.44 8.94 30.18
CA SER A 30 -13.01 10.15 29.48
C SER A 30 -13.29 11.36 30.38
N THR A 31 -12.36 12.30 30.43
CA THR A 31 -12.56 13.67 30.93
C THR A 31 -11.82 14.63 30.00
N ASN A 32 -12.40 15.81 29.78
CA ASN A 32 -11.83 16.87 28.93
C ASN A 32 -10.97 17.81 29.80
N GLU A 33 -10.84 19.07 29.36
CA GLU A 33 -10.04 20.18 29.92
C GLU A 33 -8.54 20.00 29.58
N GLU A 34 -7.92 20.78 28.69
CA GLU A 34 -7.81 22.25 28.54
C GLU A 34 -6.88 22.92 29.58
N ASP A 35 -6.36 24.11 29.23
CA ASP A 35 -5.39 24.93 29.97
C ASP A 35 -4.00 24.32 30.30
N ILE A 36 -3.04 24.53 29.39
CA ILE A 36 -1.66 24.86 29.79
C ILE A 36 -1.26 26.18 29.14
N PHE A 37 -1.35 27.26 29.93
CA PHE A 37 -0.89 28.59 29.57
C PHE A 37 0.65 28.69 29.64
N PHE A 38 1.22 29.71 28.99
CA PHE A 38 2.63 30.08 29.19
C PHE A 38 2.93 30.34 30.67
N ASN A 39 4.06 29.82 31.15
CA ASN A 39 4.82 30.45 32.21
C ASN A 39 6.28 30.62 31.77
N LEU A 40 6.68 31.88 31.67
CA LEU A 40 8.07 32.33 31.61
C LEU A 40 8.60 32.33 33.05
N ASP A 41 9.77 31.73 33.29
CA ASP A 41 10.52 31.96 34.53
C ASP A 41 12.01 32.15 34.21
N ASP A 42 12.66 33.01 34.99
CA ASP A 42 14.03 33.50 34.75
C ASP A 42 14.99 32.84 35.74
N GLY A 43 15.83 31.93 35.24
CA GLY A 43 16.60 30.99 36.05
C GLY A 43 18.06 30.91 35.64
N GLY A 44 18.80 32.01 35.75
CA GLY A 44 20.24 32.05 35.44
C GLY A 44 21.06 31.09 36.30
N GLY A 45 21.82 30.20 35.65
CA GLY A 45 22.78 29.29 36.27
C GLY A 45 23.97 29.05 35.34
N GLU A 46 25.19 29.15 35.89
CA GLU A 46 26.44 29.07 35.11
C GLU A 46 26.76 27.63 34.68
N GLY A 47 27.28 27.47 33.45
CA GLY A 47 27.76 26.19 32.92
C GLY A 47 28.53 26.40 31.62
N ASP A 48 29.85 26.23 31.65
CA ASP A 48 30.73 26.38 30.49
C ASP A 48 30.38 25.42 29.34
N LEU A 49 30.46 25.92 28.10
CA LEU A 49 31.09 25.16 27.00
C LEU A 49 31.63 26.10 25.90
N HIS A 50 32.92 26.39 26.04
CA HIS A 50 33.87 27.01 25.11
C HIS A 50 33.48 27.05 23.61
N ASN A 51 33.42 28.25 23.02
CA ASN A 51 33.34 28.46 21.56
C ASN A 51 34.66 29.08 21.03
N PRO A 52 35.48 28.38 20.20
CA PRO A 52 36.90 28.70 20.02
C PRO A 52 37.28 29.47 18.73
N PHE A 53 36.40 30.28 18.15
CA PHE A 53 36.75 31.13 16.97
C PHE A 53 36.24 32.56 17.09
N GLN A 54 36.99 33.40 17.82
CA GLN A 54 36.82 34.85 17.78
C GLN A 54 38.13 35.59 18.05
N ASP A 55 38.91 35.82 16.98
CA ASP A 55 39.97 36.83 16.98
C ASP A 55 40.24 37.33 15.53
N LEU A 56 40.94 38.45 15.39
CA LEU A 56 41.36 39.10 14.14
C LEU A 56 40.25 39.63 13.22
N SER A 57 39.63 40.75 13.63
CA SER A 57 39.02 41.72 12.72
C SER A 57 39.75 43.07 12.81
N ASP A 58 40.48 43.47 11.77
CA ASP A 58 41.03 44.83 11.68
C ASP A 58 41.03 45.38 10.23
N SER A 59 40.60 46.64 10.12
CA SER A 59 40.82 47.61 9.04
C SER A 59 40.81 47.17 7.57
N ASN A 60 39.69 47.42 6.87
CA ASN A 60 39.62 48.55 5.93
C ASN A 60 38.20 48.82 5.36
N GLN A 61 37.85 50.09 5.20
CA GLN A 61 36.87 50.55 4.21
C GLN A 61 37.59 50.97 2.92
N PRO A 62 36.91 50.86 1.77
CA PRO A 62 36.62 52.07 1.01
C PRO A 62 35.12 52.30 0.81
N VAL A 63 34.76 53.37 0.09
CA VAL A 63 33.38 53.92 0.02
C VAL A 63 32.97 54.13 -1.44
N PHE A 64 31.65 54.11 -1.71
CA PHE A 64 30.99 54.19 -3.03
C PHE A 64 31.17 52.90 -3.87
N GLU A 65 30.28 52.56 -4.82
CA GLU A 65 29.32 53.40 -5.56
C GLU A 65 28.02 52.62 -5.89
N SER A 66 26.99 53.28 -6.46
CA SER A 66 25.74 52.62 -6.89
C SER A 66 25.35 52.99 -8.32
N PRO A 67 25.49 52.04 -9.25
CA PRO A 67 24.47 51.80 -10.30
C PRO A 67 24.29 50.28 -10.53
N GLU A 68 23.35 49.75 -11.32
CA GLU A 68 22.21 50.32 -12.06
C GLU A 68 21.12 49.23 -12.19
N VAL A 69 19.85 49.61 -12.40
CA VAL A 69 18.76 48.63 -12.64
C VAL A 69 18.68 48.30 -14.13
N TYR A 70 19.05 47.06 -14.50
CA TYR A 70 18.86 46.56 -15.86
C TYR A 70 17.77 45.47 -15.92
N VAL A 71 16.60 45.82 -16.46
CA VAL A 71 15.50 44.88 -16.72
C VAL A 71 15.50 44.50 -18.20
N ALA A 72 15.69 43.21 -18.48
CA ALA A 72 15.61 42.65 -19.83
C ALA A 72 14.33 41.79 -20.00
N PRO A 73 13.78 41.63 -21.22
CA PRO A 73 12.38 41.22 -21.39
C PRO A 73 12.13 39.72 -21.23
N ARG A 74 10.89 39.37 -20.84
CA ARG A 74 10.33 38.01 -20.99
C ARG A 74 10.33 37.60 -22.46
N VAL A 75 10.86 36.41 -22.75
CA VAL A 75 10.57 35.66 -23.99
C VAL A 75 9.46 34.65 -23.67
N MET A 76 8.38 34.64 -24.46
CA MET A 76 7.42 33.55 -24.43
C MET A 76 7.83 32.51 -25.48
N ILE A 77 7.91 31.24 -25.08
CA ILE A 77 8.08 30.13 -26.02
C ILE A 77 6.70 29.55 -26.30
N SER A 78 6.25 29.68 -27.55
CA SER A 78 5.04 29.03 -28.05
C SER A 78 5.35 27.59 -28.45
N HIS A 79 4.74 26.63 -27.78
CA HIS A 79 4.70 25.26 -28.28
C HIS A 79 3.45 25.06 -29.16
N GLN A 80 3.67 25.11 -30.47
CA GLN A 80 2.84 24.37 -31.42
C GLN A 80 3.61 23.10 -31.78
N ASP A 81 2.97 21.95 -31.61
CA ASP A 81 3.04 20.85 -32.57
C ASP A 81 1.87 19.91 -32.28
N SER A 82 1.09 19.59 -33.32
CA SER A 82 -0.13 18.78 -33.23
C SER A 82 0.05 17.47 -33.97
N PHE A 83 -0.35 16.34 -33.39
CA PHE A 83 -0.77 15.17 -34.19
C PHE A 83 -1.82 14.29 -33.49
N SER A 84 -3.04 14.33 -34.06
CA SER A 84 -4.04 13.25 -34.18
C SER A 84 -4.66 12.56 -32.95
N GLU A 85 -5.95 12.87 -32.74
CA GLU A 85 -7.04 11.93 -32.44
C GLU A 85 -7.28 10.97 -33.66
N GLU A 86 -8.08 9.90 -33.68
CA GLU A 86 -9.09 9.28 -32.78
C GLU A 86 -8.63 7.84 -32.38
N GLU A 87 -9.30 6.97 -31.61
CA GLU A 87 -10.60 6.87 -30.90
C GLU A 87 -10.31 6.08 -29.56
N GLY A 88 -11.21 5.64 -28.67
CA GLY A 88 -12.68 5.61 -28.64
C GLY A 88 -13.24 4.33 -27.98
N SER A 89 -13.41 4.31 -26.64
CA SER A 89 -14.35 3.38 -25.96
C SER A 89 -14.65 3.78 -24.50
N ARG A 90 -15.80 4.41 -24.32
CA ARG A 90 -16.55 4.67 -23.08
C ARG A 90 -16.53 3.51 -22.06
N ILE A 91 -16.34 3.85 -20.77
CA ILE A 91 -16.47 2.92 -19.62
C ILE A 91 -17.76 3.19 -18.86
N GLU A 92 -18.63 2.18 -18.78
CA GLU A 92 -19.81 1.98 -17.92
C GLU A 92 -20.19 0.49 -18.13
N ASP A 93 -20.59 -0.34 -17.16
CA ASP A 93 -20.71 -0.24 -15.70
C ASP A 93 -20.61 -1.68 -15.13
N ALA A 94 -20.01 -1.90 -13.95
CA ALA A 94 -19.91 -3.23 -13.32
C ALA A 94 -19.55 -3.17 -11.82
N ARG A 95 -20.56 -3.34 -10.95
CA ARG A 95 -20.38 -3.53 -9.49
C ARG A 95 -20.69 -4.99 -9.10
N ILE A 96 -20.16 -5.43 -7.95
CA ILE A 96 -20.50 -6.66 -7.19
C ILE A 96 -19.75 -7.96 -7.58
N LEU A 97 -18.81 -8.34 -6.70
CA LEU A 97 -18.21 -9.67 -6.47
C LEU A 97 -19.28 -10.70 -5.99
N PRO A 98 -19.11 -12.05 -6.03
CA PRO A 98 -17.91 -12.73 -5.52
C PRO A 98 -17.56 -14.17 -6.00
N PHE A 99 -16.57 -14.75 -5.30
CA PHE A 99 -16.27 -16.18 -5.07
C PHE A 99 -15.42 -16.98 -6.09
N SER A 100 -14.38 -17.62 -5.53
CA SER A 100 -13.36 -18.42 -6.22
C SER A 100 -13.81 -19.87 -6.49
N PRO A 101 -13.47 -20.46 -7.64
CA PRO A 101 -13.47 -21.90 -7.83
C PRO A 101 -12.13 -22.51 -7.36
N ARG A 102 -12.18 -23.51 -6.47
CA ARG A 102 -10.99 -24.25 -6.00
C ARG A 102 -10.25 -24.96 -7.15
N LEU A 103 -8.92 -24.99 -7.05
CA LEU A 103 -8.08 -25.86 -7.88
C LEU A 103 -8.42 -27.34 -7.65
N ARG A 104 -8.24 -28.16 -8.69
CA ARG A 104 -8.29 -29.62 -8.58
C ARG A 104 -7.01 -30.21 -9.19
N VAL A 105 -6.14 -30.72 -8.34
CA VAL A 105 -4.83 -31.28 -8.71
C VAL A 105 -5.00 -32.46 -9.67
N PRO A 106 -4.22 -32.54 -10.77
CA PRO A 106 -4.19 -33.71 -11.65
C PRO A 106 -3.44 -34.88 -10.99
N ALA A 107 -3.89 -36.11 -11.25
CA ALA A 107 -3.27 -37.30 -10.65
C ALA A 107 -1.86 -37.59 -11.20
N SER A 108 -0.98 -38.09 -10.33
CA SER A 108 0.36 -38.60 -10.68
C SER A 108 0.53 -40.05 -10.19
N PRO A 109 1.28 -40.94 -10.87
CA PRO A 109 1.05 -42.38 -10.75
C PRO A 109 2.19 -43.17 -10.07
N ARG A 110 1.88 -43.83 -8.94
CA ARG A 110 2.46 -45.14 -8.58
C ARG A 110 1.67 -45.83 -7.47
N ALA A 111 1.05 -46.97 -7.78
CA ALA A 111 0.48 -47.85 -6.77
C ALA A 111 1.55 -48.85 -6.32
N PHE A 112 1.97 -48.78 -5.05
CA PHE A 112 2.68 -49.89 -4.42
C PHE A 112 1.66 -50.93 -3.92
N VAL A 113 1.90 -52.20 -4.24
CA VAL A 113 0.99 -53.28 -3.88
C VAL A 113 1.35 -53.81 -2.49
N TYR A 114 0.48 -53.56 -1.52
CA TYR A 114 0.37 -54.43 -0.34
C TYR A 114 -0.81 -55.38 -0.54
N GLN A 115 -0.58 -56.67 -0.28
CA GLN A 115 -1.62 -57.68 -0.29
C GLN A 115 -2.62 -57.39 0.85
N ARG A 116 -3.91 -57.31 0.52
CA ARG A 116 -4.99 -57.41 1.52
C ARG A 116 -5.86 -58.61 1.19
N SER A 117 -6.27 -59.31 2.24
CA SER A 117 -6.84 -60.66 2.19
C SER A 117 -8.07 -60.77 1.27
N VAL A 118 -8.18 -61.91 0.57
CA VAL A 118 -9.35 -62.24 -0.23
C VAL A 118 -10.51 -62.68 0.68
N GLU A 119 -11.37 -61.75 1.05
CA GLU A 119 -12.73 -62.07 1.49
C GLU A 119 -13.71 -62.00 0.30
N SER A 120 -14.67 -62.94 0.27
CA SER A 120 -15.52 -63.15 -0.91
C SER A 120 -16.43 -61.96 -1.22
N PRO A 121 -16.79 -61.75 -2.50
CA PRO A 121 -17.82 -60.77 -2.88
C PRO A 121 -19.13 -61.06 -2.15
N ARG A 122 -19.57 -60.13 -1.31
CA ARG A 122 -20.91 -60.20 -0.70
C ARG A 122 -21.92 -60.05 -1.83
N PHE A 123 -22.76 -61.07 -2.02
CA PHE A 123 -23.97 -60.95 -2.83
C PHE A 123 -24.75 -59.71 -2.35
N GLY A 124 -25.35 -58.98 -3.30
CA GLY A 124 -26.21 -57.85 -2.96
C GLY A 124 -27.33 -58.31 -2.02
N LEU A 125 -27.31 -57.82 -0.78
CA LEU A 125 -28.37 -58.10 0.18
C LEU A 125 -29.61 -57.33 -0.27
N ILE A 126 -30.46 -58.00 -1.05
CA ILE A 126 -31.79 -57.50 -1.38
C ILE A 126 -32.55 -57.43 -0.07
N ASP A 127 -32.95 -56.22 0.32
CA ASP A 127 -33.83 -56.02 1.47
C ASP A 127 -35.19 -56.64 1.15
N THR A 128 -35.55 -57.69 1.91
CA THR A 128 -36.82 -58.42 1.80
C THR A 128 -37.81 -58.02 2.89
N ALA A 129 -37.58 -56.88 3.57
CA ALA A 129 -38.57 -56.27 4.44
C ALA A 129 -39.93 -56.07 3.73
N SER A 130 -41.01 -56.13 4.51
CA SER A 130 -42.37 -55.97 4.01
C SER A 130 -42.56 -54.61 3.30
N PRO A 131 -43.37 -54.55 2.23
CA PRO A 131 -43.68 -53.30 1.55
C PRO A 131 -44.15 -52.20 2.51
N PHE A 132 -43.75 -50.96 2.25
CA PHE A 132 -44.06 -49.81 3.10
C PHE A 132 -45.57 -49.64 3.29
N GLU A 133 -46.04 -49.80 4.52
CA GLU A 133 -47.47 -49.72 4.86
C GLU A 133 -48.03 -48.29 4.76
N SER A 134 -47.17 -47.28 4.66
CA SER A 134 -47.55 -45.89 4.41
C SER A 134 -46.47 -45.12 3.65
N VAL A 135 -46.89 -44.18 2.78
CA VAL A 135 -46.01 -43.18 2.15
C VAL A 135 -45.24 -42.38 3.22
N LYS A 136 -45.86 -42.12 4.39
CA LYS A 136 -45.20 -41.43 5.50
C LYS A 136 -44.04 -42.25 6.09
N ASP A 137 -44.19 -43.57 6.14
CA ASP A 137 -43.17 -44.46 6.68
C ASP A 137 -41.99 -44.62 5.70
N ALA A 138 -42.29 -44.75 4.40
CA ALA A 138 -41.27 -44.67 3.34
C ALA A 138 -40.49 -43.34 3.41
N VAL A 139 -41.17 -42.20 3.53
CA VAL A 139 -40.51 -40.89 3.71
C VAL A 139 -39.66 -40.87 4.98
N SER A 140 -40.12 -41.45 6.09
CA SER A 140 -39.34 -41.53 7.34
C SER A 140 -38.07 -42.38 7.19
N LYS A 141 -38.14 -43.53 6.51
CA LYS A 141 -37.00 -44.43 6.27
C LYS A 141 -35.89 -43.77 5.44
N PHE A 142 -36.23 -42.84 4.55
CA PHE A 142 -35.29 -42.05 3.75
C PHE A 142 -34.88 -40.70 4.38
N GLY A 143 -35.09 -40.52 5.69
CA GLY A 143 -34.64 -39.35 6.46
C GLY A 143 -35.74 -38.35 6.84
N GLY A 144 -36.99 -38.61 6.46
CA GLY A 144 -38.12 -37.73 6.71
C GLY A 144 -38.12 -36.48 5.85
N ILE A 145 -38.97 -35.51 6.18
CA ILE A 145 -38.87 -34.13 5.66
C ILE A 145 -37.81 -33.39 6.51
N THR A 146 -36.57 -33.88 6.50
CA THR A 146 -35.43 -33.09 6.99
C THR A 146 -35.19 -31.91 6.05
N ASP A 147 -34.81 -30.77 6.62
CA ASP A 147 -34.39 -29.61 5.84
C ASP A 147 -33.15 -29.97 5.00
N TRP A 148 -33.37 -30.22 3.70
CA TRP A 148 -32.30 -30.53 2.74
C TRP A 148 -31.24 -29.42 2.72
N LYS A 149 -31.63 -28.18 3.07
CA LYS A 149 -30.75 -27.03 3.26
C LYS A 149 -29.82 -27.23 4.48
N ALA A 150 -30.33 -27.68 5.62
CA ALA A 150 -29.53 -27.98 6.81
C ALA A 150 -28.60 -29.19 6.58
N HIS A 151 -29.10 -30.27 5.98
CA HIS A 151 -28.25 -31.41 5.62
C HIS A 151 -27.19 -31.02 4.58
N LYS A 152 -27.51 -30.14 3.62
CA LYS A 152 -26.53 -29.60 2.67
C LYS A 152 -25.46 -28.75 3.36
N ILE A 153 -25.82 -27.91 4.34
CA ILE A 153 -24.87 -27.15 5.17
C ILE A 153 -23.95 -28.12 5.92
N GLN A 154 -24.48 -29.06 6.69
CA GLN A 154 -23.66 -30.00 7.47
C GLN A 154 -22.77 -30.91 6.58
N THR A 155 -23.22 -31.23 5.35
CA THR A 155 -22.39 -31.95 4.36
C THR A 155 -21.32 -31.07 3.72
N ILE A 156 -21.52 -29.75 3.61
CA ILE A 156 -20.48 -28.80 3.18
C ILE A 156 -19.47 -28.58 4.31
N GLU A 157 -19.93 -28.46 5.55
CA GLU A 157 -19.13 -28.29 6.76
C GLU A 157 -18.25 -29.53 7.04
N ARG A 158 -18.82 -30.74 7.00
CA ARG A 158 -18.02 -31.99 7.05
C ARG A 158 -17.06 -32.14 5.86
N ARG A 159 -17.33 -31.51 4.71
CA ARG A 159 -16.36 -31.46 3.61
C ARG A 159 -15.24 -30.48 3.90
N LYS A 160 -15.54 -29.27 4.41
CA LYS A 160 -14.53 -28.31 4.85
C LYS A 160 -13.54 -28.92 5.82
N MET A 161 -14.01 -29.55 6.91
CA MET A 161 -13.10 -30.19 7.87
C MET A 161 -12.25 -31.30 7.23
N VAL A 162 -12.82 -32.11 6.33
CA VAL A 162 -12.05 -33.14 5.59
C VAL A 162 -11.09 -32.53 4.56
N ASP A 163 -11.43 -31.39 3.94
CA ASP A 163 -10.53 -30.64 3.06
C ASP A 163 -9.36 -30.06 3.88
N GLU A 164 -9.63 -29.49 5.06
CA GLU A 164 -8.67 -28.89 6.00
C GLU A 164 -7.77 -29.95 6.68
N GLU A 165 -8.31 -31.12 7.02
CA GLU A 165 -7.54 -32.29 7.46
C GLU A 165 -6.64 -32.82 6.34
N LEU A 166 -7.14 -32.89 5.11
CA LEU A 166 -6.37 -33.32 3.94
C LEU A 166 -5.28 -32.32 3.56
N GLU A 167 -5.54 -31.02 3.71
CA GLU A 167 -4.56 -29.93 3.52
C GLU A 167 -3.42 -30.07 4.55
N LYS A 168 -3.73 -30.18 5.85
CA LYS A 168 -2.73 -30.43 6.92
C LYS A 168 -1.95 -31.73 6.71
N ILE A 169 -2.60 -32.81 6.28
CA ILE A 169 -1.92 -34.07 5.95
C ILE A 169 -1.00 -33.88 4.74
N GLN A 170 -1.41 -33.10 3.73
CA GLN A 170 -0.61 -32.82 2.54
C GLN A 170 0.59 -31.88 2.84
N GLU A 171 0.46 -30.97 3.81
CA GLU A 171 1.54 -30.13 4.35
C GLU A 171 2.55 -30.95 5.16
N ALA A 172 2.09 -31.88 6.00
CA ALA A 172 2.96 -32.75 6.82
C ALA A 172 3.60 -33.91 6.02
N LEU A 173 3.00 -34.35 4.91
CA LEU A 173 3.50 -35.45 4.08
C LEU A 173 4.95 -35.28 3.57
N PRO A 174 5.42 -34.11 3.07
CA PRO A 174 6.83 -33.91 2.76
C PRO A 174 7.76 -34.01 3.98
N GLU A 175 7.26 -33.75 5.19
CA GLU A 175 8.07 -33.80 6.41
C GLU A 175 8.27 -35.24 6.88
N TYR A 176 7.18 -36.00 7.02
CA TYR A 176 7.23 -37.45 7.25
C TYR A 176 8.03 -38.19 6.17
N LYS A 177 7.98 -37.71 4.91
CA LYS A 177 8.83 -38.25 3.84
C LYS A 177 10.31 -37.96 4.10
N ARG A 178 10.66 -36.73 4.47
CA ARG A 178 12.04 -36.31 4.79
C ARG A 178 12.60 -37.09 5.99
N GLU A 179 11.81 -37.26 7.05
CA GLU A 179 12.15 -38.09 8.21
C GLU A 179 12.36 -39.56 7.82
N SER A 180 11.49 -40.11 6.97
CA SER A 180 11.64 -41.48 6.47
C SER A 180 12.88 -41.65 5.56
N GLU A 181 13.25 -40.63 4.78
CA GLU A 181 14.46 -40.65 3.95
C GLU A 181 15.72 -40.58 4.84
N LEU A 182 15.74 -39.72 5.86
CA LEU A 182 16.83 -39.64 6.85
C LEU A 182 16.96 -40.92 7.69
N ALA A 183 15.84 -41.55 8.08
CA ALA A 183 15.85 -42.80 8.83
C ALA A 183 16.38 -43.99 8.01
N GLU A 184 16.10 -44.05 6.71
CA GLU A 184 16.67 -45.05 5.80
C GLU A 184 18.15 -44.75 5.49
N GLU A 185 18.57 -43.48 5.42
CA GLU A 185 19.98 -43.09 5.27
C GLU A 185 20.82 -43.46 6.51
N ALA A 186 20.39 -43.09 7.71
CA ALA A 186 21.06 -43.46 8.96
C ALA A 186 21.13 -44.99 9.17
N LYS A 187 20.08 -45.72 8.75
CA LYS A 187 20.07 -47.19 8.71
C LYS A 187 21.06 -47.76 7.68
N HIS A 188 21.23 -47.12 6.53
CA HIS A 188 22.23 -47.50 5.53
C HIS A 188 23.66 -47.23 6.00
N ASP A 189 23.91 -46.14 6.73
CA ASP A 189 25.20 -45.84 7.34
C ASP A 189 25.53 -46.83 8.47
N ALA A 190 24.60 -47.08 9.40
CA ALA A 190 24.77 -48.09 10.45
C ALA A 190 25.01 -49.51 9.89
N LEU A 191 24.39 -49.88 8.77
CA LEU A 191 24.68 -51.13 8.07
C LEU A 191 26.07 -51.13 7.41
N ARG A 192 26.54 -49.99 6.90
CA ARG A 192 27.89 -49.83 6.33
C ARG A 192 28.96 -49.97 7.42
N GLU A 193 28.76 -49.34 8.58
CA GLU A 193 29.62 -49.48 9.76
C GLU A 193 29.61 -50.91 10.30
N LEU A 194 28.46 -51.58 10.29
CA LEU A 194 28.36 -53.00 10.66
C LEU A 194 29.10 -53.92 9.67
N GLU A 195 29.17 -53.57 8.38
CA GLU A 195 29.93 -54.31 7.36
C GLU A 195 31.45 -54.08 7.53
N THR A 196 31.89 -52.83 7.75
CA THR A 196 33.32 -52.51 7.95
C THR A 196 33.84 -53.06 9.28
N THR A 197 33.08 -52.99 10.36
CA THR A 197 33.46 -53.59 11.66
C THR A 197 33.52 -55.11 11.61
N LYS A 198 32.64 -55.79 10.85
CA LYS A 198 32.80 -57.23 10.57
C LYS A 198 34.08 -57.52 9.81
N GLY A 199 34.39 -56.75 8.77
CA GLY A 199 35.64 -56.87 8.01
C GLY A 199 36.87 -56.74 8.91
N LEU A 200 36.91 -55.71 9.76
CA LEU A 200 37.97 -55.51 10.76
C LEU A 200 38.04 -56.67 11.78
N ILE A 201 36.90 -57.19 12.24
CA ILE A 201 36.85 -58.35 13.14
C ILE A 201 37.35 -59.64 12.46
N GLU A 202 37.16 -59.80 11.14
CA GLU A 202 37.70 -60.92 10.37
C GLU A 202 39.19 -60.77 10.08
N GLU A 203 39.67 -59.55 9.79
CA GLU A 203 41.08 -59.20 9.67
C GLU A 203 41.83 -59.45 10.98
N LEU A 204 41.35 -58.90 12.10
CA LEU A 204 41.93 -59.12 13.43
C LEU A 204 41.92 -60.60 13.87
N LYS A 205 40.96 -61.41 13.41
CA LYS A 205 40.97 -62.87 13.64
C LYS A 205 42.08 -63.56 12.84
N LEU A 206 42.30 -63.18 11.58
CA LEU A 206 43.37 -63.72 10.75
C LEU A 206 44.75 -63.27 11.27
N GLU A 207 44.88 -62.03 11.75
CA GLU A 207 46.09 -61.56 12.43
C GLU A 207 46.33 -62.31 13.75
N LEU A 208 45.29 -62.58 14.55
CA LEU A 208 45.40 -63.38 15.76
C LEU A 208 45.78 -64.84 15.48
N GLU A 209 45.18 -65.48 14.47
CA GLU A 209 45.55 -66.85 14.05
C GLU A 209 46.99 -66.90 13.53
N LYS A 210 47.39 -65.93 12.71
CA LYS A 210 48.78 -65.77 12.26
C LYS A 210 49.73 -65.59 13.44
N ALA A 211 49.41 -64.71 14.40
CA ALA A 211 50.22 -64.49 15.60
C ALA A 211 50.31 -65.73 16.49
N GLN A 212 49.24 -66.53 16.60
CA GLN A 212 49.26 -67.81 17.32
C GLN A 212 50.11 -68.88 16.61
N LEU A 213 50.11 -68.91 15.27
CA LEU A 213 51.00 -69.78 14.49
C LEU A 213 52.46 -69.33 14.58
N GLU A 214 52.72 -68.02 14.58
CA GLU A 214 54.04 -67.43 14.77
C GLU A 214 54.56 -67.66 16.20
N GLU A 215 53.69 -67.60 17.22
CA GLU A 215 54.02 -67.97 18.61
C GLU A 215 54.31 -69.49 18.73
N GLN A 216 53.55 -70.35 18.05
CA GLN A 216 53.81 -71.80 18.01
C GLN A 216 55.13 -72.13 17.30
N GLN A 217 55.44 -71.44 16.20
CA GLN A 217 56.73 -71.54 15.51
C GLN A 217 57.87 -71.07 16.41
N ALA A 218 57.73 -69.90 17.05
CA ALA A 218 58.71 -69.36 17.98
C ALA A 218 58.92 -70.27 19.22
N LYS A 219 57.89 -70.98 19.69
CA LYS A 219 58.02 -72.03 20.72
C LYS A 219 58.82 -73.23 20.21
N GLN A 220 58.53 -73.74 19.02
CA GLN A 220 59.30 -74.85 18.43
C GLN A 220 60.77 -74.46 18.16
N ASP A 221 61.03 -73.24 17.71
CA ASP A 221 62.37 -72.70 17.52
C ASP A 221 63.08 -72.42 18.86
N SER A 222 62.34 -72.02 19.90
CA SER A 222 62.85 -71.91 21.28
C SER A 222 63.22 -73.28 21.87
N ASP A 223 62.37 -74.29 21.70
CA ASP A 223 62.65 -75.66 22.14
C ASP A 223 63.86 -76.24 21.40
N LEU A 224 63.97 -75.98 20.08
CA LEU A 224 65.14 -76.33 19.28
C LEU A 224 66.40 -75.56 19.70
N ALA A 225 66.27 -74.29 20.09
CA ALA A 225 67.36 -73.50 20.63
C ALA A 225 67.79 -74.00 22.01
N GLN A 226 66.86 -74.34 22.90
CA GLN A 226 67.15 -74.97 24.19
C GLN A 226 67.85 -76.31 23.99
N MET A 227 67.35 -77.18 23.11
CA MET A 227 67.99 -78.45 22.80
C MET A 227 69.41 -78.27 22.25
N ARG A 228 69.66 -77.22 21.46
CA ARG A 228 71.02 -76.85 21.02
C ARG A 228 71.88 -76.24 22.13
N VAL A 229 71.31 -75.47 23.07
CA VAL A 229 72.04 -74.99 24.25
C VAL A 229 72.43 -76.15 25.14
N GLU A 230 71.52 -77.09 25.40
CA GLU A 230 71.79 -78.31 26.13
C GLU A 230 72.81 -79.22 25.41
N GLU A 231 72.75 -79.33 24.08
CA GLU A 231 73.76 -80.02 23.27
C GLU A 231 75.12 -79.30 23.33
N MET A 232 75.13 -77.96 23.31
CA MET A 232 76.34 -77.16 23.49
C MET A 232 76.90 -77.27 24.91
N GLU A 233 76.08 -77.35 25.96
CA GLU A 233 76.51 -77.60 27.35
C GLU A 233 77.10 -79.01 27.51
N LYS A 234 76.52 -80.01 26.85
CA LYS A 234 77.08 -81.36 26.73
C LYS A 234 78.30 -81.41 25.78
N GLY A 235 78.47 -80.38 24.94
CA GLY A 235 79.46 -80.25 23.86
C GLY A 235 80.50 -79.14 24.03
N VAL A 236 80.67 -78.56 25.23
CA VAL A 236 81.65 -77.47 25.50
C VAL A 236 83.10 -77.90 25.20
N ALA A 237 83.35 -79.20 25.01
CA ALA A 237 84.60 -79.78 24.53
C ALA A 237 84.93 -79.42 23.05
N ASN A 238 85.29 -78.15 22.84
CA ASN A 238 86.42 -77.69 22.00
C ASN A 238 86.18 -76.95 20.66
N GLU A 239 84.97 -76.69 20.15
CA GLU A 239 84.83 -75.93 18.87
C GLU A 239 83.71 -74.84 18.81
N ALA A 240 82.94 -74.60 19.88
CA ALA A 240 81.74 -73.75 19.81
C ALA A 240 81.95 -72.21 19.82
N SER A 241 83.15 -71.71 20.12
CA SER A 241 83.35 -70.31 20.59
C SER A 241 83.13 -69.21 19.53
N VAL A 242 83.33 -69.50 18.23
CA VAL A 242 83.33 -68.47 17.17
C VAL A 242 81.95 -68.31 16.52
N ALA A 243 81.31 -69.40 16.11
CA ALA A 243 80.00 -69.37 15.45
C ALA A 243 78.91 -68.77 16.36
N VAL A 244 78.93 -69.11 17.65
CA VAL A 244 77.98 -68.59 18.66
C VAL A 244 78.15 -67.08 18.85
N LYS A 245 79.39 -66.56 18.83
CA LYS A 245 79.64 -65.11 18.90
C LYS A 245 79.13 -64.38 17.66
N ALA A 246 79.36 -64.94 16.46
CA ALA A 246 78.83 -64.36 15.22
C ALA A 246 77.29 -64.34 15.20
N GLN A 247 76.62 -65.39 15.68
CA GLN A 247 75.15 -65.41 15.80
C GLN A 247 74.64 -64.43 16.87
N LEU A 248 75.32 -64.31 18.02
CA LEU A 248 75.01 -63.30 19.04
C LEU A 248 75.16 -61.87 18.52
N GLU A 249 76.19 -61.60 17.72
CA GLU A 249 76.46 -60.30 17.10
C GLU A 249 75.40 -59.94 16.04
N VAL A 250 75.00 -60.90 15.19
CA VAL A 250 73.88 -60.75 14.25
C VAL A 250 72.55 -60.56 14.97
N ALA A 251 72.31 -61.25 16.09
CA ALA A 251 71.11 -61.07 16.90
C ALA A 251 71.06 -59.66 17.54
N LYS A 252 72.19 -59.17 18.06
CA LYS A 252 72.31 -57.80 18.58
C LYS A 252 72.09 -56.74 17.50
N ALA A 253 72.68 -56.89 16.32
CA ALA A 253 72.48 -55.96 15.21
C ALA A 253 71.00 -55.89 14.76
N ARG A 254 70.28 -57.03 14.76
CA ARG A 254 68.83 -57.06 14.51
C ARG A 254 68.02 -56.39 15.61
N GLN A 255 68.36 -56.65 16.88
CA GLN A 255 67.72 -55.98 18.01
C GLN A 255 67.94 -54.46 17.94
N GLU A 256 69.16 -54.02 17.63
CA GLU A 256 69.50 -52.61 17.53
C GLU A 256 68.75 -51.92 16.39
N SER A 257 68.67 -52.54 15.20
CA SER A 257 67.82 -52.08 14.08
C SER A 257 66.36 -51.93 14.51
N ALA A 258 65.76 -52.98 15.08
CA ALA A 258 64.38 -52.96 15.55
C ALA A 258 64.13 -51.89 16.63
N THR A 259 65.08 -51.65 17.55
CA THR A 259 64.95 -50.55 18.53
C THR A 259 65.12 -49.15 17.94
N CYS A 260 65.74 -49.01 16.77
CA CYS A 260 65.80 -47.75 16.03
C CYS A 260 64.53 -47.53 15.20
N GLU A 261 64.01 -48.57 14.56
CA GLU A 261 62.73 -48.56 13.84
C GLU A 261 61.56 -48.23 14.79
N LEU A 262 61.48 -48.90 15.96
CA LEU A 262 60.50 -48.59 17.00
C LEU A 262 60.67 -47.19 17.60
N ARG A 263 61.86 -46.58 17.51
CA ARG A 263 62.09 -45.20 17.93
C ARG A 263 61.55 -44.21 16.90
N SER A 264 61.82 -44.44 15.61
CA SER A 264 61.24 -43.68 14.50
C SER A 264 59.72 -43.68 14.58
N VAL A 265 59.09 -44.86 14.71
CA VAL A 265 57.63 -44.99 14.82
C VAL A 265 57.08 -44.28 16.07
N ARG A 266 57.81 -44.27 17.19
CA ARG A 266 57.45 -43.47 18.37
C ARG A 266 57.51 -41.96 18.08
N GLU A 267 58.59 -41.49 17.45
CA GLU A 267 58.79 -40.08 17.10
C GLU A 267 57.74 -39.62 16.07
N GLU A 268 57.37 -40.48 15.12
CA GLU A 268 56.30 -40.25 14.15
C GLU A 268 54.91 -40.19 14.82
N ILE A 269 54.59 -41.09 15.75
CA ILE A 269 53.35 -41.01 16.54
C ILE A 269 53.31 -39.73 17.38
N GLU A 270 54.43 -39.34 17.99
CA GLU A 270 54.52 -38.12 18.80
C GLU A 270 54.32 -36.86 17.94
N MET A 271 54.86 -36.82 16.71
CA MET A 271 54.54 -35.75 15.75
C MET A 271 53.05 -35.73 15.39
N VAL A 272 52.44 -36.86 15.03
CA VAL A 272 51.01 -36.93 14.65
C VAL A 272 50.07 -36.56 15.82
N CYS A 273 50.43 -36.90 17.06
CA CYS A 273 49.69 -36.45 18.24
C CYS A 273 49.74 -34.92 18.40
N ASN A 274 50.92 -34.30 18.23
CA ASN A 274 51.07 -32.84 18.30
C ASN A 274 50.31 -32.14 17.15
N GLU A 275 50.39 -32.66 15.91
CA GLU A 275 49.61 -32.17 14.77
C GLU A 275 48.10 -32.27 15.01
N TYR A 276 47.62 -33.35 15.65
CA TYR A 276 46.22 -33.51 16.01
C TYR A 276 45.76 -32.52 17.08
N GLU A 277 46.56 -32.25 18.11
CA GLU A 277 46.25 -31.20 19.09
C GLU A 277 46.24 -29.80 18.46
N ASP A 278 47.16 -29.51 17.54
CA ASP A 278 47.20 -28.25 16.79
C ASP A 278 45.94 -28.09 15.94
N MET A 279 45.52 -29.14 15.22
CA MET A 279 44.26 -29.17 14.45
C MET A 279 43.01 -29.02 15.32
N LEU A 280 42.98 -29.59 16.53
CA LEU A 280 41.89 -29.38 17.49
C LEU A 280 41.82 -27.91 17.93
N ARG A 281 42.96 -27.32 18.29
CA ARG A 281 43.05 -25.91 18.70
C ARG A 281 42.69 -24.95 17.56
N GLU A 282 43.03 -25.27 16.31
CA GLU A 282 42.54 -24.50 15.15
C GLU A 282 41.02 -24.66 14.94
N LYS A 283 40.47 -25.87 15.09
CA LYS A 283 39.02 -26.12 14.99
C LYS A 283 38.23 -25.33 16.04
N ASP A 284 38.72 -25.25 17.28
CA ASP A 284 38.06 -24.49 18.35
C ASP A 284 38.10 -22.98 18.07
N LEU A 285 39.27 -22.45 17.66
CA LEU A 285 39.39 -21.05 17.22
C LEU A 285 38.54 -20.75 15.97
N ALA A 286 38.31 -21.72 15.08
CA ALA A 286 37.39 -21.56 13.95
C ALA A 286 35.92 -21.54 14.40
N ALA A 287 35.54 -22.32 15.41
CA ALA A 287 34.22 -22.29 16.01
C ALA A 287 33.94 -20.96 16.74
N GLU A 288 34.88 -20.45 17.52
CA GLU A 288 34.77 -19.13 18.17
C GLU A 288 34.56 -17.99 17.17
N ARG A 289 35.31 -18.00 16.06
CA ARG A 289 35.14 -17.02 14.96
C ARG A 289 33.77 -17.15 14.27
N ALA A 290 33.30 -18.39 14.04
CA ALA A 290 31.98 -18.62 13.46
C ALA A 290 30.86 -18.14 14.41
N GLU A 291 30.98 -18.38 15.71
CA GLU A 291 30.06 -17.83 16.71
C GLU A 291 30.07 -16.30 16.75
N ALA A 292 31.24 -15.66 16.64
CA ALA A 292 31.35 -14.21 16.60
C ALA A 292 30.63 -13.63 15.36
N ALA A 293 30.88 -14.18 14.18
CA ALA A 293 30.21 -13.79 12.93
C ALA A 293 28.69 -14.03 12.98
N VAL A 294 28.22 -15.08 13.65
CA VAL A 294 26.78 -15.33 13.87
C VAL A 294 26.16 -14.34 14.87
N LYS A 295 26.91 -13.83 15.85
CA LYS A 295 26.45 -12.77 16.78
C LYS A 295 26.34 -11.43 16.06
N GLU A 296 27.32 -11.09 15.24
CA GLU A 296 27.36 -9.91 14.36
C GLU A 296 26.23 -9.94 13.31
N ALA A 297 26.04 -11.06 12.61
CA ALA A 297 24.95 -11.22 11.64
C ALA A 297 23.56 -11.04 12.27
N LYS A 298 23.36 -11.53 13.50
CA LYS A 298 22.12 -11.34 14.28
C LYS A 298 21.93 -9.92 14.79
N GLU A 299 22.97 -9.09 14.80
CA GLU A 299 22.91 -7.66 15.12
C GLU A 299 22.43 -6.87 13.91
N ILE A 300 23.05 -7.13 12.75
CA ILE A 300 22.64 -6.59 11.45
C ILE A 300 21.18 -6.99 11.11
N GLU A 301 20.76 -8.22 11.46
CA GLU A 301 19.37 -8.68 11.35
C GLU A 301 18.40 -7.81 12.17
N ARG A 302 18.77 -7.46 13.41
CA ARG A 302 17.97 -6.57 14.29
C ARG A 302 17.94 -5.13 13.81
N GLU A 303 19.04 -4.62 13.26
CA GLU A 303 19.08 -3.28 12.64
C GLU A 303 18.21 -3.21 11.38
N MET A 304 18.27 -4.25 10.54
CA MET A 304 17.42 -4.39 9.35
C MET A 304 15.93 -4.43 9.71
N ASP A 305 15.54 -5.20 10.74
CA ASP A 305 14.16 -5.25 11.23
C ASP A 305 13.70 -3.89 11.77
N GLY A 306 14.57 -3.16 12.49
CA GLY A 306 14.31 -1.80 12.94
C GLY A 306 14.04 -0.83 11.78
N LEU A 307 14.93 -0.80 10.79
CA LEU A 307 14.78 -0.01 9.57
C LEU A 307 13.53 -0.39 8.75
N SER A 308 13.14 -1.67 8.78
CA SER A 308 11.90 -2.16 8.15
C SER A 308 10.66 -1.59 8.83
N ILE A 309 10.65 -1.52 10.17
CA ILE A 309 9.57 -0.89 10.95
C ILE A 309 9.52 0.63 10.69
N GLU A 310 10.67 1.31 10.64
CA GLU A 310 10.73 2.75 10.30
C GLU A 310 10.24 3.03 8.86
N LEU A 311 10.58 2.17 7.90
CA LEU A 311 10.09 2.26 6.52
C LEU A 311 8.56 2.08 6.42
N ILE A 312 7.98 1.19 7.24
CA ILE A 312 6.52 1.02 7.32
C ILE A 312 5.88 2.26 7.95
N ALA A 313 6.38 2.73 9.09
CA ALA A 313 5.83 3.88 9.80
C ALA A 313 5.91 5.19 9.00
N THR A 314 7.03 5.42 8.30
CA THR A 314 7.19 6.59 7.40
C THR A 314 6.29 6.50 6.18
N LYS A 315 6.08 5.30 5.62
CA LYS A 315 5.12 5.07 4.55
C LYS A 315 3.67 5.33 5.01
N GLU A 316 3.26 4.80 6.16
CA GLU A 316 1.91 5.04 6.72
C GLU A 316 1.67 6.52 7.02
N SER A 317 2.68 7.23 7.54
CA SER A 317 2.65 8.68 7.73
C SER A 317 2.51 9.45 6.40
N LEU A 318 3.20 9.00 5.33
CA LEU A 318 3.08 9.58 4.00
C LEU A 318 1.70 9.33 3.37
N GLU A 319 1.15 8.12 3.49
CA GLU A 319 -0.21 7.80 3.03
C GLU A 319 -1.27 8.61 3.78
N SER A 320 -1.11 8.79 5.10
CA SER A 320 -1.96 9.66 5.92
C SER A 320 -1.85 11.14 5.55
N ALA A 321 -0.65 11.63 5.23
CA ALA A 321 -0.44 13.00 4.76
C ALA A 321 -1.07 13.22 3.38
N HIS A 322 -1.03 12.21 2.51
CA HIS A 322 -1.64 12.26 1.18
C HIS A 322 -3.16 12.28 1.22
N THR A 323 -3.81 11.46 2.06
CA THR A 323 -5.27 11.53 2.26
C THR A 323 -5.71 12.86 2.88
N ALA A 324 -4.96 13.40 3.85
CA ALA A 324 -5.22 14.72 4.42
C ALA A 324 -5.07 15.86 3.39
N HIS A 325 -4.13 15.74 2.43
CA HIS A 325 -4.02 16.68 1.31
C HIS A 325 -5.26 16.63 0.41
N LEU A 326 -5.69 15.44 0.00
CA LEU A 326 -6.86 15.26 -0.87
C LEU A 326 -8.13 15.82 -0.20
N GLU A 327 -8.35 15.54 1.09
CA GLU A 327 -9.44 16.15 1.85
C GLU A 327 -9.35 17.70 1.89
N ALA A 328 -8.15 18.26 2.02
CA ALA A 328 -7.97 19.72 2.04
C ALA A 328 -8.20 20.34 0.65
N GLU A 329 -7.93 19.59 -0.43
CA GLU A 329 -8.21 19.98 -1.81
C GLU A 329 -9.72 19.92 -2.12
N GLU A 330 -10.42 18.87 -1.68
CA GLU A 330 -11.89 18.80 -1.75
C GLU A 330 -12.55 19.94 -0.97
N LYS A 331 -12.08 20.22 0.26
CA LYS A 331 -12.58 21.34 1.09
C LYS A 331 -12.31 22.70 0.43
N ARG A 332 -11.17 22.88 -0.26
CA ARG A 332 -10.88 24.06 -1.08
C ARG A 332 -11.82 24.17 -2.28
N PHE A 333 -12.07 23.07 -3.00
CA PHE A 333 -12.96 23.06 -4.15
C PHE A 333 -14.40 23.38 -3.76
N GLY A 334 -14.92 22.77 -2.69
CA GLY A 334 -16.25 23.09 -2.14
C GLY A 334 -16.37 24.56 -1.73
N ALA A 335 -15.34 25.13 -1.10
CA ALA A 335 -15.31 26.55 -0.76
C ALA A 335 -15.15 27.48 -1.99
N ALA A 336 -14.56 27.02 -3.09
CA ALA A 336 -14.53 27.76 -4.35
C ALA A 336 -15.93 27.77 -5.01
N MET A 337 -16.54 26.59 -5.18
CA MET A 337 -17.89 26.43 -5.71
C MET A 337 -18.94 27.25 -4.95
N GLY A 338 -18.82 27.36 -3.62
CA GLY A 338 -19.67 28.24 -2.81
C GLY A 338 -19.53 29.72 -3.19
N ARG A 339 -18.29 30.23 -3.28
CA ARG A 339 -18.03 31.61 -3.71
C ARG A 339 -18.47 31.91 -5.13
N ASP A 340 -18.33 30.95 -6.05
CA ASP A 340 -18.78 31.10 -7.43
C ASP A 340 -20.32 31.15 -7.51
N GLN A 341 -21.01 30.34 -6.70
CA GLN A 341 -22.46 30.39 -6.56
C GLN A 341 -22.96 31.70 -5.94
N ASP A 342 -22.26 32.22 -4.92
CA ASP A 342 -22.55 33.53 -4.33
C ASP A 342 -22.28 34.66 -5.33
N MET A 343 -21.16 34.62 -6.05
CA MET A 343 -20.83 35.59 -7.11
C MET A 343 -21.90 35.63 -8.20
N TYR A 344 -22.42 34.47 -8.63
CA TYR A 344 -23.55 34.39 -9.56
C TYR A 344 -24.83 35.00 -8.98
N ASN A 345 -25.11 34.80 -7.68
CA ASN A 345 -26.26 35.42 -7.02
C ASN A 345 -26.10 36.95 -6.99
N TRP A 346 -24.92 37.46 -6.62
CA TRP A 346 -24.62 38.90 -6.60
C TRP A 346 -24.65 39.54 -8.00
N GLU A 347 -24.14 38.86 -9.04
CA GLU A 347 -24.23 39.33 -10.43
C GLU A 347 -25.69 39.46 -10.89
N LYS A 348 -26.53 38.48 -10.53
CA LYS A 348 -27.97 38.50 -10.81
C LYS A 348 -28.68 39.63 -10.06
N GLU A 349 -28.39 39.85 -8.78
CA GLU A 349 -28.99 40.93 -8.00
C GLU A 349 -28.54 42.31 -8.49
N LEU A 350 -27.25 42.49 -8.77
CA LEU A 350 -26.69 43.70 -9.39
C LEU A 350 -27.44 44.03 -10.68
N LYS A 351 -27.67 43.02 -11.54
CA LYS A 351 -28.39 43.21 -12.80
C LYS A 351 -29.84 43.64 -12.62
N MET A 352 -30.57 43.10 -11.63
CA MET A 352 -31.93 43.59 -11.33
C MET A 352 -31.91 45.07 -10.89
N VAL A 353 -30.91 45.47 -10.11
CA VAL A 353 -30.72 46.87 -9.69
C VAL A 353 -30.33 47.76 -10.88
N GLU A 354 -29.51 47.29 -11.82
CA GLU A 354 -29.22 48.01 -13.07
C GLU A 354 -30.48 48.20 -13.93
N ASP A 355 -31.28 47.15 -14.13
CA ASP A 355 -32.55 47.21 -14.87
C ASP A 355 -33.54 48.20 -14.22
N ASP A 356 -33.64 48.22 -12.88
CA ASP A 356 -34.48 49.18 -12.14
C ASP A 356 -33.93 50.62 -12.14
N ILE A 357 -32.60 50.79 -12.14
CA ILE A 357 -31.98 52.10 -12.35
C ILE A 357 -32.26 52.60 -13.77
N GLU A 358 -32.21 51.76 -14.80
CA GLU A 358 -32.59 52.18 -16.15
C GLU A 358 -34.08 52.55 -16.22
N ARG A 359 -34.97 51.78 -15.60
CA ARG A 359 -36.41 52.08 -15.45
C ARG A 359 -36.63 53.47 -14.84
N LEU A 360 -36.01 53.75 -13.69
CA LEU A 360 -36.12 55.04 -13.01
C LEU A 360 -35.54 56.19 -13.85
N ASN A 361 -34.45 55.96 -14.60
CA ASN A 361 -33.92 56.96 -15.53
C ASN A 361 -34.88 57.26 -16.70
N GLN A 362 -35.66 56.28 -17.17
CA GLN A 362 -36.72 56.52 -18.17
C GLN A 362 -37.86 57.35 -17.58
N GLU A 363 -38.27 57.07 -16.34
CA GLU A 363 -39.29 57.86 -15.63
C GLU A 363 -38.85 59.32 -15.36
N ILE A 364 -37.58 59.53 -14.97
CA ILE A 364 -37.00 60.87 -14.79
C ILE A 364 -37.01 61.65 -16.11
N ARG A 365 -36.62 61.03 -17.24
CA ARG A 365 -36.69 61.68 -18.57
C ARG A 365 -38.13 62.06 -18.93
N ALA A 366 -39.11 61.19 -18.68
CA ALA A 366 -40.51 61.50 -18.90
C ALA A 366 -41.03 62.65 -17.99
N ALA A 367 -40.51 62.76 -16.76
CA ALA A 367 -40.81 63.86 -15.86
C ALA A 367 -40.19 65.20 -16.34
N ASP A 368 -38.95 65.19 -16.85
CA ASP A 368 -38.33 66.38 -17.45
C ASP A 368 -39.00 66.81 -18.77
N ASP A 369 -39.46 65.88 -19.61
CA ASP A 369 -40.29 66.18 -20.78
C ASP A 369 -41.63 66.82 -20.38
N MET A 370 -42.25 66.36 -19.28
CA MET A 370 -43.48 66.98 -18.77
C MET A 370 -43.22 68.35 -18.12
N LYS A 371 -42.07 68.53 -17.47
CA LYS A 371 -41.63 69.81 -16.88
C LYS A 371 -41.31 70.86 -17.94
N THR A 372 -40.54 70.53 -18.97
CA THR A 372 -40.25 71.46 -20.07
C THR A 372 -41.51 71.85 -20.83
N ARG A 373 -42.50 70.96 -20.95
CA ARG A 373 -43.85 71.29 -21.46
C ARG A 373 -44.63 72.21 -20.54
N LEU A 374 -44.51 72.08 -19.21
CA LEU A 374 -45.10 72.99 -18.24
C LEU A 374 -44.44 74.38 -18.32
N ASP A 375 -43.11 74.45 -18.33
CA ASP A 375 -42.34 75.70 -18.46
C ASP A 375 -42.72 76.45 -19.76
N ALA A 376 -42.86 75.72 -20.88
CA ALA A 376 -43.32 76.30 -22.15
C ALA A 376 -44.77 76.79 -22.11
N ALA A 377 -45.67 76.10 -21.40
CA ALA A 377 -47.04 76.55 -21.20
C ALA A 377 -47.12 77.79 -20.29
N SER A 378 -46.29 77.87 -19.25
CA SER A 378 -46.17 79.05 -18.37
C SER A 378 -45.57 80.26 -19.07
N ALA A 379 -44.61 80.07 -19.99
CA ALA A 379 -44.12 81.14 -20.85
C ALA A 379 -45.22 81.70 -21.76
N LEU A 380 -45.99 80.81 -22.42
CA LEU A 380 -47.12 81.21 -23.25
C LEU A 380 -48.23 81.92 -22.44
N GLU A 381 -48.46 81.53 -21.18
CA GLU A 381 -49.38 82.26 -20.30
C GLU A 381 -48.86 83.67 -19.95
N TYR A 382 -47.55 83.82 -19.73
CA TYR A 382 -46.93 85.13 -19.49
C TYR A 382 -47.04 86.04 -20.71
N ASP A 383 -46.79 85.51 -21.91
CA ASP A 383 -46.94 86.25 -23.17
C ASP A 383 -48.41 86.67 -23.40
N LEU A 384 -49.38 85.78 -23.19
CA LEU A 384 -50.81 86.12 -23.25
C LEU A 384 -51.20 87.20 -22.21
N ARG A 385 -50.64 87.16 -21.00
CA ARG A 385 -50.85 88.22 -19.99
C ARG A 385 -50.25 89.56 -20.45
N ALA A 386 -49.10 89.54 -21.12
CA ALA A 386 -48.49 90.74 -21.69
C ALA A 386 -49.29 91.30 -22.88
N GLU A 387 -49.82 90.45 -23.76
CA GLU A 387 -50.74 90.86 -24.83
C GLU A 387 -52.04 91.45 -24.29
N LEU A 388 -52.64 90.83 -23.26
CA LEU A 388 -53.83 91.37 -22.58
C LEU A 388 -53.54 92.71 -21.90
N ALA A 389 -52.38 92.88 -21.26
CA ALA A 389 -51.96 94.15 -20.69
C ALA A 389 -51.84 95.23 -21.79
N ALA A 390 -51.13 94.94 -22.89
CA ALA A 390 -50.99 95.84 -24.03
C ALA A 390 -52.34 96.17 -24.71
N PHE A 391 -53.28 95.21 -24.74
CA PHE A 391 -54.65 95.45 -25.22
C PHE A 391 -55.41 96.43 -24.30
N THR A 392 -55.31 96.26 -22.97
CA THR A 392 -55.94 97.23 -22.04
C THR A 392 -55.29 98.61 -22.10
N GLU A 393 -53.96 98.69 -22.20
CA GLU A 393 -53.21 99.95 -22.21
C GLU A 393 -53.40 100.72 -23.54
N SER A 394 -53.50 100.01 -24.67
CA SER A 394 -53.84 100.61 -25.98
C SER A 394 -55.30 101.08 -26.07
N SER A 395 -56.20 100.59 -25.22
CA SER A 395 -57.57 101.10 -25.09
C SER A 395 -57.60 102.50 -24.46
N THR A 396 -56.65 102.82 -23.57
CA THR A 396 -56.63 104.05 -22.76
C THR A 396 -56.01 105.30 -23.44
N ARG A 397 -56.37 105.58 -24.71
CA ARG A 397 -56.01 106.86 -25.39
C ARG A 397 -57.10 107.51 -26.25
N MET A 398 -58.30 107.67 -25.69
CA MET A 398 -59.19 108.79 -26.03
C MET A 398 -59.79 109.36 -24.75
N GLY A 399 -59.63 110.66 -24.52
CA GLY A 399 -60.23 111.36 -23.39
C GLY A 399 -61.35 112.29 -23.81
N ASN A 400 -62.27 112.57 -22.89
CA ASN A 400 -62.89 113.89 -22.67
C ASN A 400 -63.65 113.86 -21.34
N ASP A 401 -63.66 114.97 -20.62
CA ASP A 401 -64.59 115.21 -19.51
C ASP A 401 -66.03 115.29 -20.02
N ASP A 402 -66.97 114.65 -19.31
CA ASP A 402 -68.32 115.17 -19.04
C ASP A 402 -69.18 114.19 -18.21
N ASN A 403 -68.73 113.76 -17.01
CA ASN A 403 -69.66 113.07 -16.10
C ASN A 403 -69.35 113.07 -14.59
N ILE A 404 -69.20 114.26 -13.98
CA ILE A 404 -69.14 114.40 -12.51
C ILE A 404 -70.40 113.79 -11.84
N HIS A 405 -71.55 113.79 -12.50
CA HIS A 405 -72.78 113.17 -11.98
C HIS A 405 -72.77 111.63 -12.03
N ALA A 406 -72.39 111.00 -13.15
CA ALA A 406 -72.29 109.54 -13.19
C ALA A 406 -71.09 109.00 -12.38
N ALA A 407 -70.03 109.78 -12.19
CA ALA A 407 -68.97 109.44 -11.23
C ALA A 407 -69.51 109.42 -9.79
N VAL A 408 -70.35 110.41 -9.41
CA VAL A 408 -71.04 110.42 -8.10
C VAL A 408 -72.07 109.30 -7.98
N ASP A 409 -72.83 108.98 -9.02
CA ASP A 409 -73.82 107.90 -8.98
C ASP A 409 -73.21 106.50 -9.12
N SER A 410 -72.01 106.38 -9.70
CA SER A 410 -71.19 105.16 -9.61
C SER A 410 -70.59 105.03 -8.22
N ALA A 411 -69.98 106.08 -7.67
CA ALA A 411 -69.48 106.08 -6.30
C ALA A 411 -70.60 105.80 -5.26
N LYS A 412 -71.85 106.21 -5.49
CA LYS A 412 -73.00 105.79 -4.68
C LYS A 412 -73.34 104.31 -4.87
N ARG A 413 -73.32 103.79 -6.10
CA ARG A 413 -73.59 102.37 -6.39
C ARG A 413 -72.53 101.47 -5.78
N GLU A 414 -71.27 101.86 -5.90
CA GLU A 414 -70.10 101.26 -5.27
C GLU A 414 -70.16 101.41 -3.74
N LEU A 415 -70.68 102.52 -3.20
CA LEU A 415 -70.91 102.68 -1.75
C LEU A 415 -72.03 101.76 -1.24
N GLU A 416 -73.13 101.60 -1.98
CA GLU A 416 -74.20 100.64 -1.62
C GLU A 416 -73.78 99.18 -1.87
N GLU A 417 -72.90 98.92 -2.85
CA GLU A 417 -72.27 97.61 -3.05
C GLU A 417 -71.27 97.29 -1.93
N VAL A 418 -70.46 98.26 -1.52
CA VAL A 418 -69.58 98.15 -0.34
C VAL A 418 -70.39 98.01 0.94
N LYS A 419 -71.52 98.72 1.11
CA LYS A 419 -72.44 98.48 2.24
C LYS A 419 -73.07 97.10 2.19
N SER A 420 -73.54 96.64 1.02
CA SER A 420 -74.09 95.30 0.82
C SER A 420 -73.05 94.23 1.15
N ASN A 421 -71.81 94.41 0.71
CA ASN A 421 -70.68 93.54 1.03
C ASN A 421 -70.26 93.64 2.51
N ILE A 422 -70.36 94.80 3.16
CA ILE A 422 -70.16 94.96 4.61
C ILE A 422 -71.28 94.31 5.42
N GLU A 423 -72.54 94.41 4.98
CA GLU A 423 -73.69 93.78 5.65
C GLU A 423 -73.67 92.26 5.46
N LYS A 424 -73.33 91.78 4.25
CA LYS A 424 -73.02 90.38 3.95
C LYS A 424 -71.86 89.89 4.81
N ALA A 425 -70.72 90.57 4.83
CA ALA A 425 -69.58 90.22 5.69
C ALA A 425 -69.94 90.29 7.18
N ALA A 426 -70.81 91.21 7.62
CA ALA A 426 -71.31 91.26 8.99
C ALA A 426 -72.27 90.10 9.30
N SER A 427 -73.04 89.61 8.32
CA SER A 427 -73.85 88.39 8.42
C SER A 427 -72.99 87.13 8.46
N GLU A 428 -71.91 87.08 7.67
CA GLU A 428 -70.95 85.98 7.63
C GLU A 428 -70.12 85.97 8.92
N VAL A 429 -69.71 87.12 9.44
CA VAL A 429 -69.08 87.25 10.77
C VAL A 429 -70.05 86.89 11.89
N LYS A 430 -71.36 87.17 11.77
CA LYS A 430 -72.37 86.65 12.71
C LYS A 430 -72.49 85.13 12.61
N ALA A 431 -72.53 84.56 11.41
CA ALA A 431 -72.58 83.12 11.19
C ALA A 431 -71.32 82.42 11.71
N LEU A 432 -70.14 82.93 11.39
CA LEU A 432 -68.84 82.47 11.90
C LEU A 432 -68.75 82.64 13.43
N LYS A 433 -69.37 83.67 14.01
CA LYS A 433 -69.45 83.83 15.48
C LYS A 433 -70.42 82.84 16.13
N ILE A 434 -71.49 82.44 15.44
CA ILE A 434 -72.39 81.35 15.86
C ILE A 434 -71.67 80.00 15.75
N ILE A 435 -70.95 79.75 14.64
CA ILE A 435 -70.14 78.53 14.42
C ILE A 435 -69.01 78.46 15.45
N ALA A 436 -68.27 79.55 15.68
CA ALA A 436 -67.23 79.61 16.71
C ALA A 436 -67.82 79.44 18.12
N GLY A 437 -69.00 80.01 18.40
CA GLY A 437 -69.72 79.77 19.65
C GLY A 437 -70.18 78.31 19.82
N SER A 438 -70.60 77.66 18.73
CA SER A 438 -70.93 76.23 18.69
C SER A 438 -69.68 75.39 18.94
N LEU A 439 -68.60 75.59 18.17
CA LEU A 439 -67.32 74.90 18.33
C LEU A 439 -66.69 75.15 19.71
N GLN A 440 -66.84 76.34 20.29
CA GLN A 440 -66.36 76.64 21.64
C GLN A 440 -67.22 75.95 22.71
N SER A 441 -68.54 75.80 22.48
CA SER A 441 -69.44 75.03 23.34
C SER A 441 -69.20 73.52 23.20
N GLU A 442 -68.86 73.06 22.00
CA GLU A 442 -68.53 71.68 21.64
C GLU A 442 -67.19 71.27 22.24
N LEU A 443 -66.16 72.10 22.11
CA LEU A 443 -64.85 71.90 22.73
C LEU A 443 -64.90 72.10 24.26
N ALA A 444 -65.87 72.86 24.79
CA ALA A 444 -66.15 72.86 26.22
C ALA A 444 -66.82 71.55 26.68
N ARG A 445 -67.75 71.02 25.88
CA ARG A 445 -68.41 69.71 26.11
C ARG A 445 -67.40 68.57 26.02
N GLU A 446 -66.62 68.48 24.95
CA GLU A 446 -65.55 67.49 24.76
C GLU A 446 -64.49 67.58 25.87
N ARG A 447 -64.18 68.77 26.38
CA ARG A 447 -63.30 68.91 27.57
C ARG A 447 -63.95 68.45 28.87
N GLN A 448 -65.27 68.60 29.02
CA GLN A 448 -66.01 67.97 30.12
C GLN A 448 -66.02 66.44 29.94
N ASP A 449 -66.32 65.95 28.74
CA ASP A 449 -66.34 64.52 28.42
C ASP A 449 -64.94 63.87 28.59
N LEU A 450 -63.86 64.58 28.26
CA LEU A 450 -62.47 64.18 28.53
C LEU A 450 -62.10 64.25 30.03
N ALA A 451 -62.63 65.20 30.79
CA ALA A 451 -62.46 65.23 32.23
C ALA A 451 -63.21 64.05 32.88
N GLU A 452 -64.47 63.83 32.51
CA GLU A 452 -65.31 62.74 33.01
C GLU A 452 -64.80 61.36 32.58
N THR A 453 -64.26 61.19 31.36
CA THR A 453 -63.66 59.92 30.94
C THR A 453 -62.30 59.68 31.60
N LYS A 454 -61.48 60.72 31.83
CA LYS A 454 -60.25 60.60 32.61
C LYS A 454 -60.52 60.28 34.09
N GLU A 455 -61.59 60.83 34.66
CA GLU A 455 -62.06 60.50 36.01
C GLU A 455 -62.62 59.06 36.07
N ARG A 456 -63.45 58.65 35.10
CA ARG A 456 -63.95 57.26 34.97
C ARG A 456 -62.83 56.24 34.71
N GLN A 457 -61.79 56.59 33.96
CA GLN A 457 -60.59 55.74 33.80
C GLN A 457 -59.72 55.67 35.08
N SER A 458 -59.88 56.61 36.01
CA SER A 458 -59.16 56.62 37.29
C SER A 458 -59.92 55.92 38.43
N ALA A 459 -61.15 55.47 38.21
CA ALA A 459 -62.07 55.01 39.26
C ALA A 459 -62.86 53.73 38.88
N ALA A 460 -62.15 52.59 38.91
CA ALA A 460 -62.67 51.23 38.66
C ALA A 460 -63.15 50.97 37.21
N GLY A 461 -63.07 49.75 36.68
CA GLY A 461 -62.96 48.46 37.37
C GLY A 461 -64.33 47.80 37.57
N GLY A 462 -65.25 47.92 36.61
CA GLY A 462 -66.50 47.17 36.65
C GLY A 462 -67.48 47.42 35.49
N LEU A 463 -67.99 46.33 34.93
CA LEU A 463 -69.32 46.19 34.31
C LEU A 463 -69.65 47.05 33.07
N VAL A 464 -69.11 46.68 31.91
CA VAL A 464 -69.84 46.86 30.63
C VAL A 464 -70.79 45.68 30.45
N ARG A 465 -72.10 45.94 30.40
CA ARG A 465 -73.15 44.98 30.02
C ARG A 465 -74.16 45.62 29.07
N THR A 466 -73.80 45.67 27.79
CA THR A 466 -74.75 45.68 26.67
C THR A 466 -74.25 44.67 25.64
N SER A 467 -75.17 43.96 25.01
CA SER A 467 -74.87 42.90 24.05
C SER A 467 -74.68 43.46 22.65
N ASP A 468 -73.54 43.14 22.02
CA ASP A 468 -73.41 42.82 20.60
C ASP A 468 -72.24 41.83 20.50
N GLU A 469 -72.49 40.61 20.04
CA GLU A 469 -71.47 39.53 20.07
C GLU A 469 -70.44 39.70 18.93
N GLU A 470 -70.87 40.18 17.76
CA GLU A 470 -70.01 40.46 16.59
C GLU A 470 -68.93 41.51 16.94
N ALA A 471 -69.33 42.61 17.59
CA ALA A 471 -68.42 43.67 18.03
C ALA A 471 -67.41 43.20 19.11
N ARG A 472 -67.71 42.11 19.82
CA ARG A 472 -66.83 41.50 20.82
C ARG A 472 -65.85 40.52 20.19
N GLU A 473 -66.27 39.80 19.15
CA GLU A 473 -65.41 38.94 18.35
C GLU A 473 -64.36 39.79 17.61
N GLU A 474 -64.74 40.88 16.94
CA GLU A 474 -63.79 41.81 16.32
C GLU A 474 -62.80 42.46 17.31
N LEU A 475 -63.24 42.76 18.56
CA LEU A 475 -62.35 43.30 19.59
C LEU A 475 -61.37 42.26 20.16
N MET A 476 -61.79 41.00 20.29
CA MET A 476 -60.85 39.91 20.60
C MET A 476 -59.89 39.69 19.44
N ASP A 477 -60.38 39.65 18.20
CA ASP A 477 -59.55 39.41 17.02
C ASP A 477 -58.49 40.49 16.80
N THR A 478 -58.85 41.76 16.99
CA THR A 478 -57.89 42.88 16.91
C THR A 478 -56.89 42.86 18.06
N SER A 479 -57.30 42.51 19.28
CA SER A 479 -56.39 42.31 20.42
C SER A 479 -55.42 41.14 20.19
N ASN A 480 -55.92 40.01 19.68
CA ASN A 480 -55.14 38.81 19.39
C ASN A 480 -54.11 39.10 18.28
N LYS A 481 -54.52 39.72 17.17
CA LYS A 481 -53.63 40.12 16.06
C LYS A 481 -52.57 41.13 16.49
N PHE A 482 -52.88 42.03 17.43
CA PHE A 482 -51.90 42.95 18.00
C PHE A 482 -50.90 42.24 18.92
N GLU A 483 -51.34 41.30 19.75
CA GLU A 483 -50.45 40.51 20.61
C GLU A 483 -49.58 39.52 19.80
N GLU A 484 -50.12 38.97 18.71
CA GLU A 484 -49.39 38.13 17.75
C GLU A 484 -48.32 38.94 16.99
N ALA A 485 -48.66 40.11 16.45
CA ALA A 485 -47.70 41.01 15.82
C ALA A 485 -46.60 41.49 16.79
N MET A 486 -46.93 41.67 18.08
CA MET A 486 -45.94 42.03 19.11
C MET A 486 -44.97 40.88 19.40
N LYS A 487 -45.46 39.63 19.42
CA LYS A 487 -44.63 38.42 19.54
C LYS A 487 -43.77 38.20 18.30
N GLU A 488 -44.30 38.43 17.11
CA GLU A 488 -43.55 38.37 15.85
C GLU A 488 -42.43 39.43 15.81
N ALA A 489 -42.71 40.66 16.27
CA ALA A 489 -41.70 41.72 16.36
C ALA A 489 -40.57 41.40 17.34
N GLU A 490 -40.88 40.86 18.53
CA GLU A 490 -39.85 40.41 19.48
C GLU A 490 -39.10 39.15 18.97
N HIS A 491 -39.77 38.24 18.26
CA HIS A 491 -39.12 37.08 17.63
C HIS A 491 -38.17 37.51 16.51
N ALA A 492 -38.57 38.43 15.62
CA ALA A 492 -37.72 38.99 14.59
C ALA A 492 -36.53 39.76 15.18
N LYS A 493 -36.72 40.44 16.32
CA LYS A 493 -35.66 41.11 17.09
C LYS A 493 -34.68 40.13 17.74
N LEU A 494 -35.14 38.97 18.22
CA LEU A 494 -34.28 37.88 18.71
C LEU A 494 -33.48 37.24 17.58
N LEU A 495 -34.11 36.94 16.43
CA LEU A 495 -33.39 36.45 15.24
C LEU A 495 -32.34 37.46 14.74
N ALA A 496 -32.69 38.75 14.71
CA ALA A 496 -31.75 39.81 14.36
C ALA A 496 -30.67 40.07 15.43
N ALA A 497 -30.83 39.58 16.66
CA ALA A 497 -29.75 39.55 17.65
C ALA A 497 -28.82 38.36 17.40
N ALA A 498 -29.38 37.15 17.26
CA ALA A 498 -28.63 35.93 16.94
C ALA A 498 -27.77 36.09 15.68
N ALA A 499 -28.33 36.61 14.58
CA ALA A 499 -27.60 36.85 13.34
C ALA A 499 -26.45 37.88 13.48
N ARG A 500 -26.52 38.80 14.46
CA ARG A 500 -25.41 39.73 14.76
C ARG A 500 -24.33 39.08 15.61
N ASP A 501 -24.69 38.22 16.55
CA ASP A 501 -23.70 37.45 17.31
C ASP A 501 -23.01 36.39 16.44
N GLU A 502 -23.75 35.71 15.54
CA GLU A 502 -23.17 34.81 14.53
C GLU A 502 -22.20 35.55 13.60
N LEU A 503 -22.57 36.74 13.12
CA LEU A 503 -21.67 37.61 12.33
C LEU A 503 -20.42 37.99 13.14
N ARG A 504 -20.58 38.41 14.40
CA ARG A 504 -19.45 38.78 15.28
C ARG A 504 -18.50 37.60 15.51
N MET A 505 -19.01 36.39 15.72
CA MET A 505 -18.18 35.18 15.85
C MET A 505 -17.46 34.84 14.53
N ALA A 506 -18.11 35.04 13.38
CA ALA A 506 -17.48 34.85 12.07
C ALA A 506 -16.39 35.88 11.77
N GLU A 507 -16.57 37.14 12.17
CA GLU A 507 -15.56 38.20 12.11
C GLU A 507 -14.35 37.89 13.01
N GLU A 508 -14.60 37.45 14.25
CA GLU A 508 -13.54 37.08 15.21
C GLU A 508 -12.70 35.89 14.71
N LEU A 509 -13.34 34.83 14.20
CA LEU A 509 -12.65 33.70 13.56
C LEU A 509 -11.91 34.10 12.27
N SER A 510 -12.42 35.09 11.53
CA SER A 510 -11.75 35.64 10.34
C SER A 510 -10.47 36.40 10.69
N GLU A 511 -10.48 37.22 11.75
CA GLU A 511 -9.26 37.88 12.24
C GLU A 511 -8.26 36.89 12.88
N GLN A 512 -8.75 35.85 13.56
CA GLN A 512 -7.90 34.77 14.05
C GLN A 512 -7.23 34.01 12.89
N ALA A 513 -7.95 33.76 11.79
CA ALA A 513 -7.40 33.15 10.59
C ALA A 513 -6.39 34.07 9.88
N LYS A 514 -6.65 35.39 9.79
CA LYS A 514 -5.72 36.38 9.20
C LYS A 514 -4.43 36.52 10.01
N THR A 515 -4.53 36.61 11.34
CA THR A 515 -3.34 36.66 12.21
C THR A 515 -2.52 35.38 12.11
N GLY A 516 -3.17 34.20 12.15
CA GLY A 516 -2.53 32.91 11.88
C GLY A 516 -1.82 32.88 10.51
N MET A 517 -2.50 33.28 9.44
CA MET A 517 -1.94 33.36 8.09
C MET A 517 -0.71 34.29 8.04
N SER A 518 -0.75 35.46 8.68
CA SER A 518 0.39 36.38 8.75
C SER A 518 1.59 35.77 9.50
N THR A 519 1.38 35.02 10.58
CA THR A 519 2.50 34.32 11.27
C THR A 519 3.14 33.25 10.38
N ILE A 520 2.36 32.51 9.60
CA ILE A 520 2.86 31.49 8.67
C ILE A 520 3.59 32.16 7.48
N GLU A 521 3.07 33.27 6.96
CA GLU A 521 3.70 34.04 5.90
C GLU A 521 5.05 34.64 6.35
N ASN A 522 5.10 35.23 7.55
CA ASN A 522 6.35 35.74 8.14
C ASN A 522 7.40 34.62 8.24
N ARG A 523 7.06 33.48 8.85
CA ARG A 523 7.93 32.30 8.95
C ARG A 523 8.38 31.77 7.58
N LEU A 524 7.51 31.83 6.56
CA LEU A 524 7.87 31.47 5.19
C LEU A 524 8.86 32.46 4.57
N THR A 525 8.79 33.76 4.89
CA THR A 525 9.81 34.72 4.43
C THR A 525 11.13 34.58 5.19
N GLU A 526 11.10 34.19 6.46
CA GLU A 526 12.29 33.91 7.28
C GLU A 526 13.03 32.69 6.75
N ALA A 527 12.34 31.56 6.58
CA ALA A 527 12.92 30.33 6.01
C ALA A 527 13.45 30.54 4.57
N LYS A 528 12.84 31.42 3.76
CA LYS A 528 13.38 31.81 2.45
C LYS A 528 14.70 32.57 2.57
N LYS A 529 14.79 33.55 3.46
CA LYS A 529 16.03 34.31 3.73
C LYS A 529 17.13 33.41 4.29
N GLU A 530 16.78 32.48 5.17
CA GLU A 530 17.70 31.48 5.70
C GLU A 530 18.23 30.54 4.61
N MET A 531 17.36 30.03 3.72
CA MET A 531 17.77 29.23 2.55
C MET A 531 18.67 30.03 1.60
N GLU A 532 18.41 31.32 1.40
CA GLU A 532 19.27 32.19 0.57
C GLU A 532 20.62 32.46 1.23
N ALA A 533 20.67 32.66 2.55
CA ALA A 533 21.90 32.78 3.33
C ALA A 533 22.71 31.47 3.33
N ALA A 534 22.05 30.32 3.48
CA ALA A 534 22.66 29.00 3.37
C ALA A 534 23.27 28.76 1.98
N ARG A 535 22.57 29.13 0.89
CA ARG A 535 23.10 29.08 -0.48
C ARG A 535 24.22 30.09 -0.75
N ALA A 536 24.25 31.22 -0.05
CA ALA A 536 25.38 32.14 -0.09
C ALA A 536 26.60 31.54 0.62
N SER A 537 26.41 30.94 1.79
CA SER A 537 27.43 30.21 2.54
C SER A 537 27.96 29.00 1.76
N GLU A 538 27.10 28.24 1.10
CA GLU A 538 27.45 27.14 0.19
C GLU A 538 28.38 27.62 -0.93
N LYS A 539 28.01 28.72 -1.61
CA LYS A 539 28.85 29.32 -2.66
C LYS A 539 30.19 29.81 -2.13
N LEU A 540 30.23 30.39 -0.94
CA LEU A 540 31.47 30.82 -0.29
C LEU A 540 32.34 29.62 0.13
N ALA A 541 31.75 28.56 0.65
CA ALA A 541 32.46 27.32 0.97
C ALA A 541 33.02 26.63 -0.29
N LEU A 542 32.24 26.56 -1.37
CA LEU A 542 32.70 26.05 -2.67
C LEU A 542 33.79 26.92 -3.29
N ALA A 543 33.72 28.25 -3.12
CA ALA A 543 34.79 29.16 -3.53
C ALA A 543 36.05 29.00 -2.67
N ALA A 544 35.90 28.82 -1.36
CA ALA A 544 37.01 28.55 -0.44
C ALA A 544 37.66 27.19 -0.71
N ILE A 545 36.89 26.14 -1.01
CA ILE A 545 37.42 24.83 -1.42
C ILE A 545 38.21 24.95 -2.73
N LYS A 546 37.71 25.69 -3.72
CA LYS A 546 38.44 25.94 -4.98
C LYS A 546 39.70 26.75 -4.75
N ALA A 547 39.63 27.84 -3.99
CA ALA A 547 40.79 28.63 -3.60
C ALA A 547 41.82 27.77 -2.85
N LEU A 548 41.38 26.89 -1.94
CA LEU A 548 42.24 25.94 -1.24
C LEU A 548 42.88 24.93 -2.21
N GLN A 549 42.14 24.37 -3.17
CA GLN A 549 42.68 23.48 -4.20
C GLN A 549 43.65 24.19 -5.16
N GLU A 550 43.40 25.46 -5.49
CA GLU A 550 44.28 26.31 -6.28
C GLU A 550 45.55 26.68 -5.50
N THR A 551 45.43 26.94 -4.18
CA THR A 551 46.60 27.12 -3.31
C THR A 551 47.31 25.81 -3.00
N GLU A 552 46.64 24.66 -2.92
CA GLU A 552 47.27 23.35 -2.68
C GLU A 552 48.02 22.89 -3.93
N SER A 553 47.44 23.06 -5.12
CA SER A 553 48.14 22.78 -6.37
C SER A 553 49.30 23.75 -6.62
N SER A 554 49.16 25.02 -6.25
CA SER A 554 50.26 26.00 -6.27
C SER A 554 51.32 25.73 -5.19
N GLN A 555 50.92 25.30 -3.99
CA GLN A 555 51.82 24.93 -2.89
C GLN A 555 52.53 23.61 -3.21
N ARG A 556 51.88 22.67 -3.89
CA ARG A 556 52.51 21.45 -4.43
C ARG A 556 53.50 21.76 -5.57
N PHE A 557 53.39 22.93 -6.21
CA PHE A 557 54.34 23.45 -7.20
C PHE A 557 55.48 24.26 -6.55
N GLU A 558 55.20 24.99 -5.47
CA GLU A 558 56.17 25.72 -4.62
C GLU A 558 57.00 24.78 -3.73
N GLU A 559 56.41 23.77 -3.09
CA GLU A 559 57.14 22.77 -2.29
C GLU A 559 58.05 21.89 -3.16
N MET A 560 57.71 21.75 -4.46
CA MET A 560 58.55 21.10 -5.47
C MET A 560 59.77 21.95 -5.86
N SER A 561 59.78 23.26 -5.56
CA SER A 561 60.87 24.19 -5.88
C SER A 561 61.64 24.71 -4.66
N ASN A 562 60.99 24.83 -3.49
CA ASN A 562 61.50 25.46 -2.27
C ASN A 562 61.71 24.50 -1.08
N SER A 563 61.52 23.19 -1.26
CA SER A 563 61.89 22.15 -0.28
C SER A 563 62.86 21.13 -0.91
N PRO A 564 63.87 20.60 -0.19
CA PRO A 564 64.87 19.68 -0.74
C PRO A 564 64.34 18.24 -0.99
N ARG A 565 63.04 18.12 -1.33
CA ARG A 565 62.37 16.87 -1.70
C ARG A 565 61.87 16.85 -3.15
N SER A 566 62.42 17.73 -4.00
CA SER A 566 62.46 17.50 -5.44
C SER A 566 63.20 16.19 -5.70
N ILE A 567 62.47 15.10 -5.92
CA ILE A 567 63.06 13.82 -6.32
C ILE A 567 63.47 13.97 -7.78
N ILE A 568 64.77 14.18 -8.01
CA ILE A 568 65.34 14.25 -9.36
C ILE A 568 65.43 12.82 -9.91
N ILE A 569 64.27 12.28 -10.28
CA ILE A 569 64.11 11.02 -11.01
C ILE A 569 64.92 11.13 -12.30
N SER A 570 65.76 10.14 -12.59
CA SER A 570 66.55 10.16 -13.83
C SER A 570 65.66 9.95 -15.06
N VAL A 571 66.09 10.43 -16.24
CA VAL A 571 65.29 10.28 -17.47
C VAL A 571 64.96 8.82 -17.77
N GLU A 572 65.89 7.91 -17.50
CA GLU A 572 65.70 6.45 -17.66
C GLU A 572 64.65 5.92 -16.66
N GLU A 573 64.79 6.26 -15.38
CA GLU A 573 63.88 5.87 -14.29
C GLU A 573 62.46 6.43 -14.48
N TYR A 574 62.32 7.63 -15.08
CA TYR A 574 61.03 8.15 -15.51
C TYR A 574 60.40 7.27 -16.60
N TYR A 575 61.18 6.83 -17.60
CA TYR A 575 60.67 5.92 -18.63
C TYR A 575 60.37 4.53 -18.07
N GLU A 576 61.15 4.00 -17.14
CA GLU A 576 60.87 2.73 -16.46
C GLU A 576 59.58 2.80 -15.62
N LEU A 577 59.40 3.84 -14.80
CA LEU A 577 58.19 4.03 -13.99
C LEU A 577 56.94 4.32 -14.85
N SER A 578 57.07 5.15 -15.90
CA SER A 578 55.99 5.44 -16.85
C SER A 578 55.58 4.18 -17.62
N LYS A 579 56.55 3.36 -18.04
CA LYS A 579 56.30 2.05 -18.66
C LYS A 579 55.62 1.10 -17.68
N GLN A 580 56.10 0.98 -16.45
CA GLN A 580 55.50 0.09 -15.44
C GLN A 580 54.06 0.49 -15.11
N ALA A 581 53.77 1.80 -15.03
CA ALA A 581 52.41 2.30 -14.88
C ALA A 581 51.52 1.85 -16.05
N HIS A 582 51.98 2.01 -17.30
CA HIS A 582 51.22 1.59 -18.48
C HIS A 582 51.07 0.06 -18.61
N GLU A 583 52.09 -0.73 -18.27
CA GLU A 583 51.99 -2.20 -18.19
C GLU A 583 50.93 -2.61 -17.14
N SER A 584 50.84 -1.90 -16.01
CA SER A 584 49.80 -2.14 -15.00
C SER A 584 48.40 -1.71 -15.45
N GLU A 585 48.30 -0.68 -16.30
CA GLU A 585 47.07 -0.21 -16.93
C GLU A 585 46.58 -1.20 -18.00
N GLU A 586 47.46 -1.75 -18.84
CA GLU A 586 47.13 -2.85 -19.77
C GLU A 586 46.69 -4.12 -19.02
N GLU A 587 47.35 -4.46 -17.91
CA GLU A 587 46.91 -5.54 -17.02
C GLU A 587 45.52 -5.27 -16.42
N ALA A 588 45.20 -4.04 -16.03
CA ALA A 588 43.86 -3.68 -15.55
C ALA A 588 42.82 -3.75 -16.67
N ASN A 589 43.12 -3.20 -17.84
CA ASN A 589 42.24 -3.17 -19.01
C ASN A 589 41.96 -4.57 -19.57
N THR A 590 42.93 -5.49 -19.55
CA THR A 590 42.69 -6.91 -19.90
C THR A 590 41.79 -7.61 -18.89
N LYS A 591 41.95 -7.36 -17.58
CA LYS A 591 41.04 -7.89 -16.53
C LYS A 591 39.62 -7.32 -16.68
N LEU A 592 39.49 -6.02 -16.93
CA LEU A 592 38.20 -5.37 -17.24
C LEU A 592 37.56 -5.97 -18.50
N SER A 593 38.33 -6.21 -19.55
CA SER A 593 37.84 -6.84 -20.79
C SER A 593 37.32 -8.26 -20.56
N GLN A 594 37.97 -9.04 -19.69
CA GLN A 594 37.50 -10.37 -19.29
C GLN A 594 36.19 -10.30 -18.49
N ILE A 595 36.07 -9.33 -17.56
CA ILE A 595 34.85 -9.11 -16.77
C ILE A 595 33.69 -8.68 -17.68
N VAL A 596 33.92 -7.73 -18.60
CA VAL A 596 32.92 -7.30 -19.59
C VAL A 596 32.48 -8.47 -20.48
N SER A 597 33.41 -9.33 -20.91
CA SER A 597 33.07 -10.54 -21.67
C SER A 597 32.24 -11.55 -20.88
N GLN A 598 32.37 -11.62 -19.55
CA GLN A 598 31.52 -12.47 -18.70
C GLN A 598 30.13 -11.85 -18.50
N ILE A 599 30.07 -10.53 -18.30
CA ILE A 599 28.80 -9.77 -18.20
C ILE A 599 27.97 -9.90 -19.48
N GLU A 600 28.60 -9.86 -20.66
CA GLU A 600 27.87 -9.98 -21.92
C GLU A 600 27.30 -11.39 -22.14
N VAL A 601 28.04 -12.44 -21.77
CA VAL A 601 27.53 -13.82 -21.77
C VAL A 601 26.38 -14.00 -20.77
N ALA A 602 26.47 -13.38 -19.59
CA ALA A 602 25.38 -13.40 -18.61
C ALA A 602 24.09 -12.74 -19.14
N LYS A 603 24.21 -11.61 -19.85
CA LYS A 603 23.07 -10.95 -20.52
C LYS A 603 22.50 -11.74 -21.69
N GLU A 604 23.33 -12.45 -22.45
CA GLU A 604 22.87 -13.32 -23.53
C GLU A 604 22.04 -14.48 -22.95
N GLU A 605 22.48 -15.11 -21.85
CA GLU A 605 21.69 -16.17 -21.23
C GLU A 605 20.44 -15.67 -20.51
N GLU A 606 20.47 -14.49 -19.88
CA GLU A 606 19.28 -13.80 -19.34
C GLU A 606 18.24 -13.58 -20.45
N SER A 607 18.65 -12.97 -21.56
CA SER A 607 17.79 -12.71 -22.72
C SER A 607 17.16 -14.00 -23.26
N ARG A 608 17.94 -15.08 -23.36
CA ARG A 608 17.50 -16.42 -23.79
C ARG A 608 16.61 -17.13 -22.76
N ILE A 609 16.64 -16.74 -21.49
CA ILE A 609 15.71 -17.23 -20.46
C ILE A 609 14.38 -16.47 -20.56
N LEU A 610 14.43 -15.14 -20.76
CA LEU A 610 13.26 -14.30 -20.99
C LEU A 610 12.46 -14.71 -22.23
N GLU A 611 13.14 -14.94 -23.37
CA GLU A 611 12.51 -15.44 -24.61
C GLU A 611 11.70 -16.74 -24.38
N LYS A 612 12.26 -17.69 -23.62
CA LYS A 612 11.58 -18.95 -23.28
C LYS A 612 10.42 -18.75 -22.31
N LEU A 613 10.54 -17.80 -21.38
CA LEU A 613 9.44 -17.44 -20.48
C LEU A 613 8.26 -16.83 -21.26
N GLU A 614 8.54 -15.99 -22.26
CA GLU A 614 7.52 -15.48 -23.18
C GLU A 614 6.89 -16.58 -24.03
N GLU A 615 7.68 -17.51 -24.59
CA GLU A 615 7.15 -18.67 -25.33
C GLU A 615 6.20 -19.51 -24.46
N VAL A 616 6.62 -19.88 -23.24
CA VAL A 616 5.78 -20.62 -22.29
C VAL A 616 4.52 -19.84 -21.90
N ASN A 617 4.60 -18.52 -21.75
CA ASN A 617 3.42 -17.68 -21.46
C ASN A 617 2.44 -17.61 -22.65
N ARG A 618 2.96 -17.56 -23.89
CA ARG A 618 2.15 -17.68 -25.12
C ARG A 618 1.49 -19.05 -25.21
N GLU A 619 2.22 -20.15 -24.98
CA GLU A 619 1.63 -21.49 -24.96
C GLU A 619 0.56 -21.62 -23.86
N MET A 620 0.82 -21.11 -22.66
CA MET A 620 -0.14 -21.14 -21.54
C MET A 620 -1.41 -20.37 -21.89
N SER A 621 -1.28 -19.23 -22.58
CA SER A 621 -2.40 -18.44 -23.08
C SER A 621 -3.23 -19.20 -24.14
N VAL A 622 -2.57 -19.91 -25.07
CA VAL A 622 -3.23 -20.79 -26.05
C VAL A 622 -3.98 -21.92 -25.34
N ARG A 623 -3.33 -22.69 -24.46
CA ARG A 623 -3.95 -23.80 -23.71
C ARG A 623 -5.11 -23.34 -22.83
N LYS A 624 -5.03 -22.13 -22.25
CA LYS A 624 -6.11 -21.48 -21.49
C LYS A 624 -7.30 -21.10 -22.39
N GLY A 625 -7.05 -20.71 -23.64
CA GLY A 625 -8.09 -20.51 -24.66
C GLY A 625 -8.75 -21.81 -25.10
N GLU A 626 -7.96 -22.85 -25.40
CA GLU A 626 -8.45 -24.19 -25.75
C GLU A 626 -9.29 -24.81 -24.63
N LEU A 627 -8.85 -24.69 -23.38
CA LEU A 627 -9.59 -25.15 -22.20
C LEU A 627 -10.95 -24.45 -22.06
N LYS A 628 -11.00 -23.12 -22.22
CA LYS A 628 -12.27 -22.37 -22.25
C LYS A 628 -13.18 -22.85 -23.38
N ALA A 629 -12.63 -23.07 -24.58
CA ALA A 629 -13.40 -23.57 -25.72
C ALA A 629 -13.90 -25.01 -25.51
N ALA A 630 -13.13 -25.86 -24.82
CA ALA A 630 -13.54 -27.21 -24.44
C ALA A 630 -14.65 -27.21 -23.38
N MET A 631 -14.55 -26.34 -22.36
CA MET A 631 -15.60 -26.17 -21.35
C MET A 631 -16.91 -25.68 -21.98
N GLY A 632 -16.87 -24.63 -22.82
CA GLY A 632 -18.06 -24.14 -23.52
C GLY A 632 -18.68 -25.14 -24.50
N LYS A 633 -17.89 -26.06 -25.07
CA LYS A 633 -18.41 -27.22 -25.83
C LYS A 633 -19.10 -28.24 -24.92
N ALA A 634 -18.53 -28.54 -23.76
CA ALA A 634 -19.09 -29.47 -22.78
C ALA A 634 -20.40 -28.94 -22.14
N GLU A 635 -20.50 -27.63 -21.93
CA GLU A 635 -21.72 -26.95 -21.47
C GLU A 635 -22.81 -27.02 -22.53
N LYS A 636 -22.54 -26.60 -23.78
CA LYS A 636 -23.49 -26.75 -24.90
C LYS A 636 -23.96 -28.20 -25.10
N ALA A 637 -23.11 -29.19 -24.86
CA ALA A 637 -23.49 -30.60 -24.89
C ALA A 637 -24.39 -31.03 -23.71
N ARG A 638 -24.21 -30.44 -22.52
CA ARG A 638 -25.14 -30.62 -21.37
C ARG A 638 -26.48 -29.96 -21.64
N ASP A 639 -26.50 -28.76 -22.20
CA ASP A 639 -27.74 -28.04 -22.51
C ASP A 639 -28.53 -28.76 -23.62
N GLY A 640 -27.85 -29.22 -24.67
CA GLY A 640 -28.44 -30.07 -25.70
C GLY A 640 -29.01 -31.38 -25.14
N LYS A 641 -28.28 -32.04 -24.22
CA LYS A 641 -28.80 -33.22 -23.49
C LYS A 641 -30.05 -32.87 -22.68
N LEU A 642 -30.04 -31.77 -21.92
CA LEU A 642 -31.18 -31.34 -21.10
C LEU A 642 -32.40 -31.00 -21.95
N SER A 643 -32.22 -30.35 -23.10
CA SER A 643 -33.29 -30.04 -24.05
C SER A 643 -33.92 -31.32 -24.61
N MET A 644 -33.10 -32.23 -25.15
CA MET A 644 -33.61 -33.51 -25.68
C MET A 644 -34.20 -34.40 -24.57
N GLU A 645 -33.74 -34.30 -23.32
CA GLU A 645 -34.39 -34.98 -22.19
C GLU A 645 -35.76 -34.36 -21.85
N GLN A 646 -35.91 -33.03 -21.94
CA GLN A 646 -37.22 -32.37 -21.80
C GLN A 646 -38.19 -32.80 -22.91
N GLU A 647 -37.73 -32.88 -24.16
CA GLU A 647 -38.52 -33.40 -25.28
C GLU A 647 -38.91 -34.86 -25.08
N LEU A 648 -37.98 -35.72 -24.64
CA LEU A 648 -38.27 -37.11 -24.30
C LEU A 648 -39.25 -37.23 -23.11
N ARG A 649 -39.26 -36.29 -22.15
CA ARG A 649 -40.31 -36.23 -21.12
C ARG A 649 -41.66 -35.85 -21.72
N LYS A 650 -41.74 -34.81 -22.57
CA LYS A 650 -42.97 -34.44 -23.29
C LYS A 650 -43.52 -35.61 -24.12
N TRP A 651 -42.66 -36.25 -24.92
CA TRP A 651 -43.02 -37.39 -25.77
C TRP A 651 -43.47 -38.61 -24.95
N ARG A 652 -42.84 -38.91 -23.80
CA ARG A 652 -43.32 -39.95 -22.89
C ARG A 652 -44.70 -39.61 -22.29
N SER A 653 -44.94 -38.35 -21.92
CA SER A 653 -46.24 -37.90 -21.41
C SER A 653 -47.35 -37.89 -22.47
N GLU A 654 -47.00 -37.72 -23.74
CA GLU A 654 -47.96 -37.72 -24.86
C GLU A 654 -48.20 -39.15 -25.38
N ASN A 655 -47.12 -39.88 -25.69
CA ASN A 655 -47.19 -41.23 -26.23
C ASN A 655 -47.54 -42.28 -25.16
N GLY A 656 -47.34 -41.97 -23.88
CA GLY A 656 -47.87 -42.74 -22.75
C GLY A 656 -49.40 -42.74 -22.69
N LYS A 657 -50.07 -41.72 -23.25
CA LYS A 657 -51.54 -41.74 -23.42
C LYS A 657 -51.96 -42.67 -24.57
N ARG A 658 -51.17 -42.70 -25.65
CA ARG A 658 -51.41 -43.56 -26.83
C ARG A 658 -51.13 -45.05 -26.56
N ARG A 659 -50.21 -45.36 -25.65
CA ARG A 659 -49.88 -46.75 -25.23
C ARG A 659 -50.87 -47.39 -24.24
N THR A 660 -52.02 -46.78 -24.03
CA THR A 660 -53.15 -47.43 -23.32
C THR A 660 -53.94 -48.38 -24.24
N GLU A 661 -53.70 -48.37 -25.56
CA GLU A 661 -54.59 -49.01 -26.54
C GLU A 661 -53.99 -50.27 -27.23
N GLU A 662 -52.67 -50.46 -27.25
CA GLU A 662 -52.04 -51.66 -27.83
C GLU A 662 -50.81 -52.16 -27.04
N GLY A 663 -50.68 -53.48 -26.89
CA GLY A 663 -49.44 -54.13 -26.48
C GLY A 663 -49.58 -55.63 -26.18
N MET A 664 -48.55 -56.43 -26.53
CA MET A 664 -48.26 -57.71 -25.88
C MET A 664 -46.82 -58.21 -26.14
N GLU A 665 -46.23 -58.84 -25.12
CA GLU A 665 -45.11 -59.81 -25.01
C GLU A 665 -44.02 -60.03 -26.11
N PRO A 666 -42.76 -60.31 -25.70
CA PRO A 666 -41.66 -60.74 -26.59
C PRO A 666 -41.38 -62.27 -26.61
N GLU A 667 -40.90 -62.81 -27.73
CA GLU A 667 -40.46 -64.21 -27.89
C GLU A 667 -38.92 -64.41 -27.93
N LYS A 668 -38.47 -65.67 -28.14
CA LYS A 668 -37.15 -66.19 -27.71
C LYS A 668 -36.17 -66.54 -28.86
N SER A 669 -34.87 -66.34 -28.59
CA SER A 669 -33.71 -67.10 -29.15
C SER A 669 -33.37 -66.90 -30.65
N PRO A 670 -32.21 -67.40 -31.18
CA PRO A 670 -31.02 -67.98 -30.53
C PRO A 670 -29.65 -67.36 -30.97
N THR A 671 -28.56 -67.87 -30.41
CA THR A 671 -27.14 -67.44 -30.58
C THR A 671 -26.57 -67.58 -32.00
N ARG A 672 -25.78 -66.58 -32.47
CA ARG A 672 -24.71 -66.81 -33.50
C ARG A 672 -23.64 -65.70 -33.58
N SER A 673 -22.38 -66.09 -33.79
CA SER A 673 -21.19 -65.27 -34.15
C SER A 673 -20.74 -64.16 -33.17
N SER A 674 -19.45 -63.82 -33.08
CA SER A 674 -18.23 -64.53 -33.52
C SER A 674 -16.99 -63.96 -32.83
N THR A 675 -16.10 -64.82 -32.33
CA THR A 675 -14.76 -64.43 -31.88
C THR A 675 -13.74 -65.19 -32.72
N PHE A 676 -12.80 -64.48 -33.32
CA PHE A 676 -11.63 -65.06 -33.99
C PHE A 676 -10.37 -64.29 -33.63
N ALA A 677 -9.30 -65.05 -33.43
CA ALA A 677 -7.94 -64.59 -33.19
C ALA A 677 -6.98 -65.59 -33.89
N PHE A 678 -5.68 -65.38 -33.73
CA PHE A 678 -4.60 -66.16 -34.34
C PHE A 678 -4.38 -65.89 -35.86
N GLY A 679 -3.14 -65.81 -36.35
CA GLY A 679 -1.87 -65.90 -35.61
C GLY A 679 -0.64 -65.73 -36.50
N GLU A 680 0.52 -66.16 -35.97
CA GLU A 680 1.81 -66.14 -36.67
C GLU A 680 1.88 -67.17 -37.80
N GLN A 681 2.70 -66.88 -38.83
CA GLN A 681 3.80 -67.77 -39.21
C GLN A 681 4.73 -67.10 -40.24
N GLY A 682 5.99 -67.59 -40.31
CA GLY A 682 6.97 -67.17 -41.31
C GLY A 682 7.77 -68.37 -41.86
N THR A 683 7.91 -68.42 -43.18
CA THR A 683 8.70 -69.38 -43.98
C THR A 683 8.94 -68.77 -45.37
N SER A 684 9.84 -69.26 -46.25
CA SER A 684 11.17 -69.88 -46.10
C SER A 684 11.72 -70.16 -47.53
N SER A 685 13.06 -70.18 -47.69
CA SER A 685 13.83 -70.87 -48.75
C SER A 685 13.90 -70.31 -50.20
N ASN A 686 15.06 -70.60 -50.82
CA ASN A 686 15.35 -70.82 -52.26
C ASN A 686 15.37 -69.62 -53.25
N ILE A 687 16.18 -69.63 -54.34
CA ILE A 687 17.57 -70.13 -54.56
C ILE A 687 18.15 -69.49 -55.87
N ASP A 688 19.48 -69.37 -55.97
CA ASP A 688 20.35 -69.19 -57.16
C ASP A 688 20.22 -68.04 -58.21
N ASN A 689 21.38 -67.39 -58.44
CA ASN A 689 22.03 -66.99 -59.72
C ASN A 689 21.24 -66.13 -60.76
N ASN A 690 21.74 -64.97 -61.23
CA ASN A 690 23.08 -64.73 -61.81
C ASN A 690 23.44 -63.22 -61.97
N ASN A 691 24.75 -62.91 -62.04
CA ASN A 691 25.49 -61.88 -62.82
C ASN A 691 24.76 -60.55 -63.23
N VAL A 692 25.30 -59.33 -63.06
CA VAL A 692 26.59 -58.82 -63.63
C VAL A 692 27.18 -57.63 -62.83
N THR A 693 28.52 -57.56 -62.80
CA THR A 693 29.43 -56.52 -62.24
C THR A 693 29.56 -55.26 -63.13
N PRO A 694 30.08 -54.05 -62.70
CA PRO A 694 31.32 -53.95 -61.90
C PRO A 694 31.61 -52.69 -61.02
N GLU A 695 32.76 -52.77 -60.33
CA GLU A 695 33.66 -51.68 -59.86
C GLU A 695 33.09 -50.60 -58.87
N THR A 696 33.75 -50.21 -57.76
CA THR A 696 35.12 -50.49 -57.26
C THR A 696 35.21 -50.73 -55.73
N LYS A 697 35.92 -51.82 -55.38
CA LYS A 697 37.02 -51.91 -54.36
C LYS A 697 36.74 -51.33 -52.93
N LYS A 698 36.42 -52.18 -51.93
CA LYS A 698 37.35 -52.81 -50.92
C LYS A 698 37.87 -51.84 -49.83
N LYS A 699 37.92 -52.12 -48.51
CA LYS A 699 37.93 -53.37 -47.67
C LYS A 699 37.13 -53.10 -46.36
N LYS A 700 36.32 -53.99 -45.76
CA LYS A 700 36.57 -55.31 -45.10
C LYS A 700 37.49 -55.30 -43.86
N LYS A 701 36.93 -55.23 -42.63
CA LYS A 701 36.91 -56.31 -41.57
C LYS A 701 36.83 -55.83 -40.08
N LYS A 702 35.92 -56.49 -39.35
CA LYS A 702 36.00 -57.04 -37.96
C LYS A 702 36.16 -56.11 -36.71
N LYS A 703 35.43 -56.52 -35.67
CA LYS A 703 35.53 -56.09 -34.26
C LYS A 703 36.86 -56.52 -33.61
N LEU A 704 37.46 -55.63 -32.81
CA LEU A 704 38.31 -55.80 -31.62
C LEU A 704 38.09 -54.48 -30.83
N SER A 705 37.50 -54.44 -29.62
CA SER A 705 37.94 -54.93 -28.30
C SER A 705 38.97 -54.03 -27.60
N LEU A 706 38.85 -53.93 -26.27
CA LEU A 706 39.69 -53.23 -25.28
C LEU A 706 39.40 -51.74 -25.03
N LEU A 707 39.36 -51.45 -23.72
CA LEU A 707 39.47 -50.13 -23.09
C LEU A 707 40.90 -49.58 -23.23
N PRO A 708 41.10 -48.29 -22.94
CA PRO A 708 42.18 -47.91 -22.02
C PRO A 708 41.64 -47.33 -20.70
N LYS A 709 42.38 -47.57 -19.62
CA LYS A 709 42.20 -46.93 -18.30
C LYS A 709 43.05 -45.65 -18.22
N VAL A 710 42.57 -44.67 -17.45
CA VAL A 710 43.35 -43.78 -16.56
C VAL A 710 44.47 -42.91 -17.18
N LEU A 711 44.37 -41.59 -17.02
CA LEU A 711 45.34 -40.85 -16.19
C LEU A 711 44.75 -39.52 -15.67
N MET A 712 45.23 -39.07 -14.50
CA MET A 712 44.94 -37.74 -13.96
C MET A 712 45.93 -36.71 -14.51
N PHE A 713 45.54 -35.42 -14.53
CA PHE A 713 46.48 -34.30 -14.65
C PHE A 713 46.22 -33.25 -13.57
N LEU A 714 46.92 -33.40 -12.43
CA LEU A 714 47.13 -32.31 -11.47
C LEU A 714 48.43 -31.59 -11.84
N SER A 715 48.33 -30.31 -12.24
CA SER A 715 49.45 -29.48 -12.65
C SER A 715 50.24 -28.96 -11.44
N ARG A 716 51.35 -29.63 -11.12
CA ARG A 716 52.24 -29.23 -10.01
C ARG A 716 53.01 -27.94 -10.35
N LYS A 717 52.96 -26.95 -9.45
CA LYS A 717 53.79 -25.72 -9.49
C LYS A 717 55.27 -26.04 -9.76
N LYS A 718 55.94 -25.17 -10.51
CA LYS A 718 57.40 -25.17 -10.66
C LYS A 718 57.97 -23.84 -10.19
N SER A 719 58.84 -23.89 -9.19
CA SER A 719 59.72 -22.81 -8.78
C SER A 719 61.07 -22.96 -9.47
N HIS A 720 61.57 -21.88 -10.10
CA HIS A 720 62.97 -21.44 -10.04
C HIS A 720 63.20 -20.24 -10.97
N LYS A 721 63.42 -19.08 -10.36
CA LYS A 721 64.77 -18.54 -10.33
C LYS A 721 65.08 -18.09 -8.90
#